data_AF-A0A2N7S245-F1
#
_entry.id   AF-A0A2N7S245-F1
#
_cell.length_a   1.000
_cell.length_b   1.000
_cell.length_c   1.000
_cell.angle_alpha   90.00
_cell.angle_beta   90.00
_cell.angle_gamma   90.00
#
_symmetry.space_group_name_H-M   'P 1'
#
loop_
_entity.id
_entity.type
_entity.pdbx_description
1 polymer ?
#
loop_
_entity_poly.entity_id
_entity_poly.type
_entity_poly.pdbx_seq_one_letter_code
_entity_poly.pdbx_strand_id
1 'polypeptide(L)'
;METARPTLIAVDGRSGSGKSTFATDLAKYLEATASVAILRLEELYHGWDGLHRSFDLYNQLLPQLADGQGITYPIWNWEADTLGAPKNLVPADVVIIEGVGALHGGAREFLDLGIWLEAPENFRRDRALARDGQTYSPYWQMWAEQEERYLQAQQPSQAATLMMRTDLDQDPMQIWKQASAYLPGPVRQLCSQAGFAPAQLEFRQSYQGPADAAALFDQLAQGHRHAAFLESTSHQLSDPLGRNRYSIIALSTAPQPPVLSANAQGTTLDLPGAQVQLGQDFFPALAALWPTGNTAATCYPLPSWVGYLGYELKREVGAADLSAVIEPGRVRPDAQFFAPDTVVIIDHREEQMHLHSSSQPEPSLSLLLGYPPEHRPARPLPTPNFSCADTEAGYKHKIRQAQHEIYEGNTYEVCLTTELTAQVPEFDPFEAYCRMRRTSPAPFAHYLRFADLQISSISPERFLALSKDGQLRAEPIKGTRARGIDEESDLALKHDLATHPKDRAENIMIVDLLRNDLSHHAVPGSVKVTRLCAVETYATVHQMVSTIDATLASPHLAAHALREAFPPGSMTGAPKLSTMNILDELEEQRARGLYSGAVGYLGADGAADFSVVIRTLVCDQLADQSWRLSLGLGGAITADSVPTEEWDEVITKSRGVLQALGAQFPSRT
;
A
#
# COMPACT_ATOMS: atom_id res chain seq x y z
N MET A 1 26.05 34.69 -16.82
CA MET A 1 26.31 33.44 -16.08
C MET A 1 24.94 33.01 -15.60
N GLU A 2 24.40 31.91 -16.11
CA GLU A 2 23.19 31.32 -15.53
C GLU A 2 23.54 30.91 -14.10
N THR A 3 22.95 31.60 -13.12
CA THR A 3 22.97 31.20 -11.71
C THR A 3 22.18 29.90 -11.59
N ALA A 4 22.74 28.89 -10.92
CA ALA A 4 22.03 27.64 -10.71
C ALA A 4 20.74 27.91 -9.92
N ARG A 5 19.61 27.31 -10.34
CA ARG A 5 18.33 27.42 -9.62
C ARG A 5 18.50 26.86 -8.20
N PRO A 6 18.18 27.63 -7.16
CA PRO A 6 18.23 27.15 -5.79
C PRO A 6 17.11 26.15 -5.51
N THR A 7 17.33 25.26 -4.54
CA THR A 7 16.25 24.43 -3.99
C THR A 7 15.40 25.26 -3.03
N LEU A 8 14.11 25.44 -3.32
CA LEU A 8 13.19 26.24 -2.51
C LEU A 8 12.36 25.37 -1.57
N ILE A 9 12.52 25.56 -0.26
CA ILE A 9 11.79 24.82 0.78
C ILE A 9 10.91 25.79 1.56
N ALA A 10 9.59 25.61 1.51
CA ALA A 10 8.65 26.40 2.32
C ALA A 10 8.33 25.71 3.64
N VAL A 11 8.34 26.46 4.74
CA VAL A 11 7.92 26.03 6.08
C VAL A 11 6.77 26.90 6.54
N ASP A 12 5.57 26.34 6.55
CA ASP A 12 4.31 26.99 6.92
C ASP A 12 3.66 26.27 8.12
N GLY A 13 2.55 26.81 8.59
CA GLY A 13 1.86 26.44 9.81
C GLY A 13 1.36 27.68 10.54
N ARG A 14 0.38 27.51 11.42
CA ARG A 14 -0.20 28.62 12.19
C ARG A 14 0.84 29.28 13.12
N SER A 15 0.57 30.51 13.54
CA SER A 15 1.38 31.18 14.56
C SER A 15 1.48 30.30 15.82
N GLY A 16 2.69 30.22 16.39
CA GLY A 16 3.02 29.33 17.51
C GLY A 16 3.36 27.87 17.15
N SER A 17 3.28 27.44 15.88
CA SER A 17 3.56 26.03 15.52
C SER A 17 5.05 25.63 15.57
N GLY A 18 5.97 26.58 15.78
CA GLY A 18 7.41 26.30 15.92
C GLY A 18 8.25 26.42 14.64
N LYS A 19 7.66 26.97 13.57
CA LYS A 19 8.28 27.18 12.26
C LYS A 19 9.67 27.81 12.30
N SER A 20 9.84 28.97 12.93
CA SER A 20 11.13 29.69 12.92
C SER A 20 12.25 28.91 13.60
N THR A 21 11.94 28.17 14.67
CA THR A 21 12.89 27.27 15.33
C THR A 21 13.26 26.12 14.40
N PHE A 22 12.25 25.43 13.84
CA PHE A 22 12.46 24.31 12.93
C PHE A 22 13.25 24.72 11.68
N ALA A 23 12.91 25.84 11.03
CA ALA A 23 13.62 26.35 9.86
C ALA A 23 15.08 26.70 10.17
N THR A 24 15.34 27.25 11.36
CA THR A 24 16.72 27.55 11.81
C THR A 24 17.52 26.26 12.02
N ASP A 25 16.92 25.23 12.63
CA ASP A 25 17.62 23.95 12.86
C ASP A 25 17.76 23.13 11.58
N LEU A 26 16.79 23.20 10.67
CA LEU A 26 16.88 22.64 9.33
C LEU A 26 17.98 23.31 8.51
N ALA A 27 18.12 24.63 8.58
CA ALA A 27 19.20 25.35 7.91
C ALA A 27 20.57 24.85 8.40
N LYS A 28 20.79 24.78 9.72
CA LYS A 28 22.03 24.24 10.30
C LYS A 28 22.31 22.80 9.86
N TYR A 29 21.26 21.98 9.73
CA TYR A 29 21.39 20.60 9.27
C TYR A 29 21.84 20.54 7.80
N LEU A 30 21.25 21.35 6.92
CA LEU A 30 21.55 21.37 5.49
C LEU A 30 22.88 22.08 5.16
N GLU A 31 23.32 23.03 6.00
CA GLU A 31 24.62 23.72 5.90
C GLU A 31 25.82 22.75 5.89
N ALA A 32 25.64 21.51 6.36
CA ALA A 32 26.64 20.45 6.22
C ALA A 32 26.93 20.05 4.76
N THR A 33 26.02 20.37 3.83
CA THR A 33 26.03 19.88 2.44
C THR A 33 25.87 20.96 1.38
N ALA A 34 25.21 22.07 1.70
CA ALA A 34 24.89 23.14 0.76
C ALA A 34 24.86 24.49 1.48
N SER A 35 25.09 25.60 0.76
CA SER A 35 24.87 26.92 1.34
C SER A 35 23.36 27.17 1.53
N VAL A 36 22.96 27.74 2.67
CA VAL A 36 21.55 27.96 3.01
C VAL A 36 21.27 29.42 3.29
N ALA A 37 20.18 29.95 2.74
CA ALA A 37 19.62 31.26 3.07
C ALA A 37 18.19 31.10 3.61
N ILE A 38 17.77 31.97 4.53
CA ILE A 38 16.40 31.98 5.08
C ILE A 38 15.70 33.29 4.74
N LEU A 39 14.56 33.21 4.05
CA LEU A 39 13.60 34.31 3.89
C LEU A 39 12.49 34.14 4.93
N ARG A 40 12.31 35.13 5.81
CA ARG A 40 11.24 35.10 6.80
C ARG A 40 10.09 36.01 6.37
N LEU A 41 8.90 35.44 6.19
CA LEU A 41 7.74 36.19 5.74
C LEU A 41 7.24 37.21 6.78
N GLU A 42 7.64 37.07 8.05
CA GLU A 42 7.42 38.09 9.08
C GLU A 42 8.02 39.46 8.72
N GLU A 43 9.04 39.48 7.86
CA GLU A 43 9.63 40.71 7.32
C GLU A 43 8.74 41.38 6.25
N LEU A 44 7.84 40.61 5.62
CA LEU A 44 6.95 41.04 4.54
C LEU A 44 5.53 41.40 5.02
N TYR A 45 5.17 41.06 6.25
CA TYR A 45 3.87 41.44 6.83
C TYR A 45 3.87 42.93 7.19
N HIS A 46 3.28 43.75 6.32
CA HIS A 46 3.11 45.17 6.61
C HIS A 46 1.94 45.38 7.59
N GLY A 47 2.26 45.36 8.88
CA GLY A 47 1.30 45.51 9.99
C GLY A 47 0.66 44.20 10.42
N TRP A 48 -0.06 44.25 11.54
CA TRP A 48 -0.78 43.10 12.10
C TRP A 48 -1.95 42.61 11.22
N ASP A 49 -2.40 43.39 10.24
CA ASP A 49 -3.37 43.05 9.18
C ASP A 49 -2.69 42.77 7.82
N GLY A 50 -1.38 42.55 7.83
CA GLY A 50 -0.53 42.47 6.65
C GLY A 50 -0.48 41.11 5.93
N LEU A 51 -1.07 40.04 6.48
CA LEU A 51 -0.87 38.68 5.96
C LEU A 51 -1.25 38.55 4.49
N HIS A 52 -2.48 38.92 4.12
CA HIS A 52 -2.93 38.82 2.72
C HIS A 52 -2.17 39.76 1.79
N ARG A 53 -1.81 40.97 2.25
CA ARG A 53 -1.02 41.94 1.45
C ARG A 53 0.39 41.43 1.19
N SER A 54 0.95 40.63 2.09
CA SER A 54 2.27 40.03 1.90
C SER A 54 2.31 39.04 0.74
N PHE A 55 1.18 38.44 0.35
CA PHE A 55 1.13 37.51 -0.77
C PHE A 55 1.45 38.19 -2.10
N ASP A 56 1.01 39.43 -2.31
CA ASP A 56 1.31 40.19 -3.52
C ASP A 56 2.82 40.46 -3.64
N LEU A 57 3.45 40.86 -2.53
CA LEU A 57 4.90 41.07 -2.49
C LEU A 57 5.65 39.74 -2.66
N TYR A 58 5.22 38.70 -1.97
CA TYR A 58 5.84 37.38 -2.06
C TYR A 58 5.79 36.82 -3.49
N ASN A 59 4.67 36.96 -4.20
CA ASN A 59 4.52 36.59 -5.61
C ASN A 59 5.41 37.38 -6.58
N GLN A 60 5.82 38.60 -6.22
CA GLN A 60 6.78 39.37 -7.01
C GLN A 60 8.22 38.92 -6.79
N LEU A 61 8.55 38.45 -5.59
CA LEU A 61 9.91 38.08 -5.19
C LEU A 61 10.26 36.63 -5.56
N LEU A 62 9.29 35.72 -5.45
CA LEU A 62 9.54 34.28 -5.58
C LEU A 62 10.04 33.83 -6.96
N PRO A 63 9.53 34.34 -8.11
CA PRO A 63 10.08 34.00 -9.42
C PRO A 63 11.57 34.37 -9.55
N GLN A 64 11.97 35.52 -9.00
CA GLN A 64 13.36 35.97 -9.00
C GLN A 64 14.24 35.03 -8.18
N LEU A 65 13.77 34.60 -7.00
CA LEU A 65 14.48 33.60 -6.20
C LEU A 65 14.59 32.26 -6.92
N ALA A 66 13.52 31.80 -7.58
CA ALA A 66 13.51 30.56 -8.36
C ALA A 66 14.50 30.60 -9.53
N ASP A 67 14.74 31.78 -10.11
CA ASP A 67 15.76 32.02 -11.14
C ASP A 67 17.19 32.21 -10.56
N GLY A 68 17.36 32.10 -9.24
CA GLY A 68 18.64 32.30 -8.56
C GLY A 68 19.10 33.76 -8.50
N GLN A 69 18.17 34.71 -8.65
CA GLN A 69 18.46 36.14 -8.57
C GLN A 69 18.32 36.67 -7.14
N GLY A 70 19.20 37.60 -6.77
CA GLY A 70 19.07 38.36 -5.52
C GLY A 70 17.83 39.23 -5.52
N ILE A 71 17.13 39.29 -4.39
CA ILE A 71 15.93 40.11 -4.22
C ILE A 71 16.18 41.27 -3.25
N THR A 72 15.46 42.37 -3.46
CA THR A 72 15.40 43.50 -2.54
C THR A 72 13.94 43.74 -2.15
N TYR A 73 13.66 43.82 -0.85
CA TYR A 73 12.31 44.00 -0.34
C TYR A 73 12.28 44.91 0.89
N PRO A 74 11.19 45.68 1.11
CA PRO A 74 11.05 46.48 2.32
C PRO A 74 10.81 45.58 3.54
N ILE A 75 11.35 45.96 4.70
CA ILE A 75 11.08 45.28 5.98
C ILE A 75 10.04 46.09 6.76
N TRP A 76 9.10 45.44 7.45
CA TRP A 76 8.24 46.12 8.43
C TRP A 76 8.94 46.37 9.77
N ASN A 77 8.90 47.60 10.29
CA ASN A 77 9.34 47.92 11.64
C ASN A 77 8.15 47.80 12.61
N TRP A 78 8.11 46.72 13.40
CA TRP A 78 7.04 46.43 14.35
C TRP A 78 6.94 47.41 15.53
N GLU A 79 8.04 48.06 15.93
CA GLU A 79 8.04 49.05 17.02
C GLU A 79 7.49 50.40 16.56
N ALA A 80 7.81 50.78 15.32
CA ALA A 80 7.44 52.07 14.73
C ALA A 80 6.18 52.00 13.84
N ASP A 81 5.63 50.81 13.62
CA ASP A 81 4.49 50.51 12.74
C ASP A 81 4.61 51.17 11.35
N THR A 82 5.80 51.10 10.75
CA THR A 82 6.16 51.74 9.48
C THR A 82 7.11 50.89 8.64
N LEU A 83 7.22 51.19 7.34
CA LEU A 83 8.22 50.57 6.47
C LEU A 83 9.63 50.99 6.89
N GLY A 84 10.47 49.99 7.19
CA GLY A 84 11.88 50.13 7.46
C GLY A 84 12.74 50.16 6.19
N ALA A 85 14.06 50.12 6.38
CA ALA A 85 15.01 50.11 5.27
C ALA A 85 14.90 48.79 4.46
N PRO A 86 15.06 48.83 3.12
CA PRO A 86 15.04 47.63 2.30
C PRO A 86 16.16 46.65 2.68
N LYS A 87 15.85 45.36 2.65
CA LYS A 87 16.80 44.27 2.82
C LYS A 87 17.14 43.64 1.48
N ASN A 88 18.37 43.20 1.33
CA ASN A 88 18.80 42.38 0.20
C ASN A 88 18.97 40.94 0.67
N LEU A 89 18.42 39.99 -0.10
CA LEU A 89 18.68 38.56 0.06
C LEU A 89 19.32 38.04 -1.23
N VAL A 90 20.52 37.49 -1.11
CA VAL A 90 21.17 36.75 -2.21
C VAL A 90 20.83 35.28 -2.01
N PRO A 91 20.23 34.58 -3.00
CA PRO A 91 19.90 33.17 -2.86
C PRO A 91 21.18 32.34 -2.72
N ALA A 92 21.13 31.40 -1.78
CA ALA A 92 22.13 30.34 -1.61
C ALA A 92 21.69 29.10 -2.41
N ASP A 93 22.45 28.00 -2.34
CA ASP A 93 22.07 26.74 -3.01
C ASP A 93 20.70 26.22 -2.55
N VAL A 94 20.36 26.46 -1.28
CA VAL A 94 19.05 26.20 -0.69
C VAL A 94 18.49 27.50 -0.11
N VAL A 95 17.22 27.79 -0.39
CA VAL A 95 16.50 28.89 0.25
C VAL A 95 15.31 28.33 1.02
N ILE A 96 15.33 28.52 2.34
CA ILE A 96 14.20 28.18 3.22
C ILE A 96 13.33 29.42 3.37
N ILE A 97 12.05 29.29 3.03
CA ILE A 97 11.05 30.35 3.14
C ILE A 97 10.13 29.99 4.30
N GLU A 98 10.18 30.76 5.38
CA GLU A 98 9.45 30.43 6.61
C GLU A 98 8.46 31.53 6.99
N GLY A 99 7.24 31.12 7.34
CA GLY A 99 6.22 32.00 7.89
C GLY A 99 4.82 31.56 7.50
N VAL A 100 3.81 32.18 8.11
CA VAL A 100 2.40 31.95 7.77
C VAL A 100 2.17 32.38 6.31
N GLY A 101 1.67 31.47 5.47
CA GLY A 101 1.45 31.76 4.05
C GLY A 101 2.63 31.44 3.14
N ALA A 102 3.69 30.80 3.65
CA ALA A 102 4.77 30.29 2.81
C ALA A 102 4.26 29.30 1.74
N LEU A 103 3.17 28.58 2.01
CA LEU A 103 2.47 27.66 1.10
C LEU A 103 1.24 28.27 0.42
N HIS A 104 1.15 29.60 0.33
CA HIS A 104 0.04 30.22 -0.41
C HIS A 104 0.05 29.81 -1.89
N GLY A 105 -1.10 29.82 -2.54
CA GLY A 105 -1.35 29.19 -3.84
C GLY A 105 -0.40 29.64 -4.95
N GLY A 106 -0.11 30.94 -5.04
CA GLY A 106 0.81 31.49 -6.05
C GLY A 106 2.28 31.08 -5.84
N ALA A 107 2.65 30.64 -4.63
CA ALA A 107 4.01 30.19 -4.37
C ALA A 107 4.27 28.76 -4.81
N ARG A 108 3.26 27.90 -4.81
CA ARG A 108 3.43 26.43 -4.86
C ARG A 108 4.15 25.94 -6.11
N GLU A 109 3.97 26.60 -7.24
CA GLU A 109 4.60 26.21 -8.51
C GLU A 109 6.13 26.38 -8.53
N PHE A 110 6.67 27.23 -7.64
CA PHE A 110 8.10 27.51 -7.56
C PHE A 110 8.81 26.64 -6.51
N LEU A 111 8.06 26.04 -5.59
CA LEU A 111 8.60 25.30 -4.44
C LEU A 111 8.99 23.88 -4.82
N ASP A 112 10.15 23.42 -4.34
CA ASP A 112 10.60 22.04 -4.47
C ASP A 112 10.11 21.17 -3.31
N LEU A 113 9.80 21.79 -2.16
CA LEU A 113 9.20 21.12 -1.01
C LEU A 113 8.35 22.09 -0.19
N GLY A 114 7.11 21.66 0.13
CA GLY A 114 6.26 22.36 1.09
C GLY A 114 6.10 21.59 2.39
N ILE A 115 6.40 22.24 3.52
CA ILE A 115 6.29 21.67 4.87
C ILE A 115 5.20 22.40 5.65
N TRP A 116 4.25 21.67 6.22
CA TRP A 116 3.26 22.18 7.15
C TRP A 116 3.52 21.68 8.57
N LEU A 117 3.76 22.59 9.49
CA LEU A 117 3.90 22.29 10.92
C LEU A 117 2.56 22.42 11.65
N GLU A 118 2.05 21.28 12.09
CA GLU A 118 0.77 21.13 12.77
C GLU A 118 0.94 21.12 14.29
N ALA A 119 0.06 21.85 14.98
CA ALA A 119 0.02 21.91 16.44
C ALA A 119 -1.36 22.38 16.96
N PRO A 120 -1.87 21.77 18.05
CA PRO A 120 -3.12 22.18 18.68
C PRO A 120 -3.15 23.65 19.09
N GLU A 121 -4.32 24.28 19.04
CA GLU A 121 -4.46 25.72 19.30
C GLU A 121 -4.02 26.16 20.69
N ASN A 122 -4.44 25.43 21.74
CA ASN A 122 -4.03 25.69 23.11
C ASN A 122 -2.51 25.69 23.25
N PHE A 123 -1.87 24.67 22.70
CA PHE A 123 -0.42 24.52 22.73
C PHE A 123 0.31 25.64 21.97
N ARG A 124 -0.18 26.03 20.79
CA ARG A 124 0.36 27.17 20.04
C ARG A 124 0.20 28.49 20.79
N ARG A 125 -0.97 28.70 21.42
CA ARG A 125 -1.28 29.91 22.20
C ARG A 125 -0.34 30.04 23.40
N ASP A 126 -0.13 28.95 24.14
CA ASP A 126 0.76 28.93 25.31
C ASP A 126 2.20 29.26 24.90
N ARG A 127 2.70 28.69 23.80
CA ARG A 127 4.02 29.04 23.26
C ARG A 127 4.12 30.50 22.84
N ALA A 128 3.12 31.02 22.13
CA ALA A 128 3.11 32.41 21.67
C ALA A 128 3.10 33.39 22.85
N LEU A 129 2.30 33.11 23.88
CA LEU A 129 2.26 33.92 25.11
C LEU A 129 3.59 33.84 25.89
N ALA A 130 4.22 32.68 25.94
CA ALA A 130 5.51 32.50 26.60
C ALA A 130 6.65 33.26 25.87
N ARG A 131 6.60 33.35 24.53
CA ARG A 131 7.60 34.05 23.71
C ARG A 131 7.39 35.58 23.70
N ASP A 132 6.16 36.03 23.44
CA ASP A 132 5.87 37.42 23.06
C ASP A 132 5.09 38.21 24.13
N GLY A 133 4.68 37.56 25.24
CA GLY A 133 4.09 38.21 26.42
C GLY A 133 2.83 39.06 26.15
N GLN A 134 2.72 40.21 26.82
CA GLN A 134 1.57 41.13 26.73
C GLN A 134 1.46 41.89 25.41
N THR A 135 2.51 41.93 24.58
CA THR A 135 2.57 42.71 23.33
C THR A 135 1.74 42.06 22.21
N TYR A 136 1.65 40.73 22.20
CA TYR A 136 0.88 39.96 21.21
C TYR A 136 -0.60 39.79 21.59
N SER A 137 -0.91 39.82 22.89
CA SER A 137 -2.25 39.51 23.41
C SER A 137 -3.39 40.37 22.83
N PRO A 138 -3.23 41.67 22.54
CA PRO A 138 -4.29 42.49 21.95
C PRO A 138 -4.60 42.16 20.49
N TYR A 139 -3.61 41.65 19.75
CA TYR A 139 -3.69 41.42 18.30
C TYR A 139 -3.93 39.96 17.92
N TRP A 140 -3.90 39.03 18.89
CA TRP A 140 -4.10 37.60 18.66
C TRP A 140 -5.35 37.29 17.84
N GLN A 141 -6.50 37.87 18.22
CA GLN A 141 -7.77 37.62 17.50
C GLN A 141 -7.72 38.11 16.06
N MET A 142 -7.19 39.32 15.83
CA MET A 142 -7.07 39.90 14.49
C MET A 142 -6.13 39.08 13.59
N TRP A 143 -5.03 38.56 14.14
CA TRP A 143 -4.13 37.68 13.41
C TRP A 143 -4.78 36.31 13.14
N ALA A 144 -5.38 35.70 14.16
CA ALA A 144 -6.04 34.40 14.03
C ALA A 144 -7.16 34.40 12.98
N GLU A 145 -7.92 35.50 12.86
CA GLU A 145 -8.93 35.66 11.80
C GLU A 145 -8.33 35.67 10.39
N GLN A 146 -7.17 36.29 10.19
CA GLN A 146 -6.50 36.29 8.89
C GLN A 146 -5.93 34.91 8.55
N GLU A 147 -5.33 34.23 9.53
CA GLU A 147 -4.91 32.84 9.37
C GLU A 147 -6.11 31.98 8.94
N GLU A 148 -7.22 32.09 9.64
CA GLU A 148 -8.42 31.31 9.36
C GLU A 148 -8.94 31.55 7.94
N ARG A 149 -8.98 32.82 7.48
CA ARG A 149 -9.33 33.15 6.09
C ARG A 149 -8.38 32.51 5.09
N TYR A 150 -7.07 32.56 5.35
CA TYR A 150 -6.07 31.92 4.50
C TYR A 150 -6.25 30.39 4.44
N LEU A 151 -6.40 29.74 5.58
CA LEU A 151 -6.59 28.30 5.70
C LEU A 151 -7.87 27.83 4.99
N GLN A 152 -8.99 28.52 5.20
CA GLN A 152 -10.26 28.19 4.55
C GLN A 152 -10.20 28.38 3.03
N ALA A 153 -9.54 29.44 2.57
CA ALA A 153 -9.45 29.76 1.15
C ALA A 153 -8.48 28.85 0.38
N GLN A 154 -7.38 28.42 1.01
CA GLN A 154 -6.26 27.80 0.28
C GLN A 154 -5.82 26.42 0.79
N GLN A 155 -6.32 25.98 1.94
CA GLN A 155 -6.06 24.65 2.53
C GLN A 155 -4.58 24.20 2.44
N PRO A 156 -3.64 25.02 2.94
CA PRO A 156 -2.20 24.80 2.74
C PRO A 156 -1.68 23.49 3.32
N SER A 157 -2.30 22.97 4.38
CA SER A 157 -1.94 21.67 4.96
C SER A 157 -2.16 20.51 3.99
N GLN A 158 -3.21 20.55 3.16
CA GLN A 158 -3.48 19.52 2.15
C GLN A 158 -2.56 19.63 0.93
N ALA A 159 -2.03 20.82 0.67
CA ALA A 159 -1.09 21.07 -0.42
C ALA A 159 0.37 20.85 -0.01
N ALA A 160 0.64 20.63 1.28
CA ALA A 160 1.98 20.38 1.77
C ALA A 160 2.45 18.99 1.36
N THR A 161 3.69 18.90 0.90
CA THR A 161 4.34 17.60 0.63
C THR A 161 4.65 16.87 1.93
N LEU A 162 5.00 17.59 2.99
CA LEU A 162 5.32 17.04 4.29
C LEU A 162 4.51 17.75 5.37
N MET A 163 3.68 17.00 6.09
CA MET A 163 3.04 17.45 7.31
C MET A 163 3.79 16.90 8.51
N MET A 164 4.09 17.74 9.51
CA MET A 164 4.78 17.34 10.74
C MET A 164 4.06 17.88 11.97
N ARG A 165 3.85 17.02 12.96
CA ARG A 165 3.36 17.42 14.27
C ARG A 165 4.49 17.94 15.13
N THR A 166 4.28 19.09 15.78
CA THR A 166 5.27 19.68 16.68
C THR A 166 4.84 19.65 18.14
N ASP A 167 3.69 19.05 18.44
CA ASP A 167 3.12 18.90 19.78
C ASP A 167 3.46 17.57 20.45
N LEU A 168 4.29 16.76 19.82
CA LEU A 168 4.77 15.49 20.35
C LEU A 168 6.00 15.72 21.24
N ASP A 169 6.23 14.82 22.20
CA ASP A 169 7.46 14.76 23.01
C ASP A 169 8.71 14.31 22.21
N GLN A 170 8.64 14.39 20.88
CA GLN A 170 9.70 14.03 19.94
C GLN A 170 10.29 15.30 19.32
N ASP A 171 11.62 15.35 19.21
CA ASP A 171 12.32 16.42 18.51
C ASP A 171 11.88 16.49 17.03
N PRO A 172 11.35 17.63 16.54
CA PRO A 172 10.96 17.81 15.14
C PRO A 172 12.07 17.47 14.14
N MET A 173 13.35 17.69 14.49
CA MET A 173 14.45 17.31 13.60
C MET A 173 14.62 15.80 13.46
N GLN A 174 14.19 15.00 14.45
CA GLN A 174 14.15 13.54 14.32
C GLN A 174 13.02 13.09 13.39
N ILE A 175 11.85 13.73 13.49
CA ILE A 175 10.72 13.50 12.59
C ILE A 175 11.14 13.84 11.14
N TRP A 176 11.79 15.00 10.94
CA TRP A 176 12.34 15.40 9.64
C TRP A 176 13.29 14.36 9.07
N LYS A 177 14.26 13.90 9.86
CA LYS A 177 15.25 12.89 9.42
C LYS A 177 14.54 11.62 8.92
N GLN A 178 13.59 11.10 9.69
CA GLN A 178 12.81 9.92 9.28
C GLN A 178 12.04 10.15 7.97
N ALA A 179 11.38 11.31 7.83
CA ALA A 179 10.65 11.66 6.61
C ALA A 179 11.55 11.90 5.40
N SER A 180 12.78 12.37 5.62
CA SER A 180 13.71 12.79 4.55
C SER A 180 14.04 11.69 3.55
N ALA A 181 14.00 10.42 3.99
CA ALA A 181 14.22 9.25 3.13
C ALA A 181 13.14 9.09 2.03
N TYR A 182 11.99 9.74 2.20
CA TYR A 182 10.81 9.60 1.36
C TYR A 182 10.46 10.87 0.57
N LEU A 183 11.20 11.96 0.80
CA LEU A 183 10.98 13.25 0.13
C LEU A 183 11.36 13.21 -1.37
N PRO A 184 10.96 14.22 -2.16
CA PRO A 184 11.35 14.36 -3.56
C PRO A 184 12.87 14.31 -3.78
N GLY A 185 13.29 13.86 -4.96
CA GLY A 185 14.68 13.54 -5.31
C GLY A 185 15.72 14.61 -4.92
N PRO A 186 15.57 15.89 -5.32
CA PRO A 186 16.54 16.93 -4.99
C PRO A 186 16.76 17.10 -3.48
N VAL A 187 15.67 17.14 -2.70
CA VAL A 187 15.75 17.30 -1.24
C VAL A 187 16.26 16.03 -0.57
N ARG A 188 15.83 14.85 -1.04
CA ARG A 188 16.33 13.55 -0.55
C ARG A 188 17.84 13.44 -0.76
N GLN A 189 18.35 13.88 -1.90
CA GLN A 189 19.78 13.86 -2.20
C GLN A 189 20.57 14.75 -1.23
N LEU A 190 20.11 15.98 -0.99
CA LEU A 190 20.68 16.88 0.02
C LEU A 190 20.70 16.23 1.41
N CYS A 191 19.60 15.60 1.82
CA CYS A 191 19.49 14.96 3.14
C CYS A 191 20.36 13.71 3.27
N SER A 192 20.47 12.90 2.22
CA SER A 192 21.29 11.67 2.24
C SER A 192 22.78 11.98 2.42
N GLN A 193 23.27 13.07 1.84
CA GLN A 193 24.64 13.54 1.99
C GLN A 193 24.93 14.05 3.41
N ALA A 194 23.90 14.50 4.12
CA ALA A 194 23.98 14.93 5.52
C ALA A 194 24.00 13.76 6.52
N GLY A 195 23.98 12.50 6.05
CA GLY A 195 24.35 11.33 6.85
C GLY A 195 23.21 10.60 7.58
N PHE A 196 21.95 10.78 7.18
CA PHE A 196 20.83 9.98 7.70
C PHE A 196 20.43 8.87 6.71
N ALA A 197 20.39 7.64 7.20
CA ALA A 197 19.79 6.50 6.51
C ALA A 197 18.68 5.90 7.39
N PRO A 198 17.51 5.52 6.83
CA PRO A 198 16.48 4.84 7.58
C PRO A 198 17.04 3.52 8.16
N ALA A 199 16.59 3.16 9.35
CA ALA A 199 17.03 1.94 10.01
C ALA A 199 16.71 0.72 9.13
N GLN A 200 17.73 -0.07 8.82
CA GLN A 200 17.61 -1.24 7.96
C GLN A 200 17.44 -2.49 8.80
N LEU A 201 16.74 -3.49 8.25
CA LEU A 201 16.66 -4.81 8.85
C LEU A 201 18.05 -5.45 8.82
N GLU A 202 18.63 -5.67 9.98
CA GLU A 202 19.91 -6.35 10.14
C GLU A 202 19.68 -7.77 10.63
N PHE A 203 20.46 -8.73 10.11
CA PHE A 203 20.49 -10.08 10.65
C PHE A 203 20.95 -10.03 12.11
N ARG A 204 20.14 -10.61 13.01
CA ARG A 204 20.44 -10.68 14.44
C ARG A 204 20.96 -12.05 14.84
N GLN A 205 20.13 -13.08 14.64
CA GLN A 205 20.40 -14.42 15.13
C GLN A 205 19.57 -15.47 14.39
N SER A 206 20.04 -16.72 14.40
CA SER A 206 19.26 -17.89 13.96
C SER A 206 18.86 -18.77 15.14
N TYR A 207 17.70 -19.39 15.02
CA TYR A 207 17.11 -20.31 15.98
C TYR A 207 16.65 -21.58 15.26
N GLN A 208 16.29 -22.62 16.02
CA GLN A 208 15.60 -23.78 15.48
C GLN A 208 14.23 -23.34 14.92
N GLY A 209 13.83 -23.89 13.76
CA GLY A 209 12.51 -23.65 13.20
C GLY A 209 11.39 -24.08 14.16
N PRO A 210 10.24 -23.38 14.18
CA PRO A 210 9.13 -23.71 15.06
C PRO A 210 8.40 -24.98 14.60
N ALA A 211 7.83 -25.74 15.55
CA ALA A 211 6.95 -26.85 15.24
C ALA A 211 5.61 -26.39 14.61
N ASP A 212 5.10 -25.24 15.06
CA ASP A 212 3.89 -24.62 14.52
C ASP A 212 4.15 -23.11 14.29
N ALA A 213 4.37 -22.74 13.02
CA ALA A 213 4.60 -21.36 12.63
C ALA A 213 3.40 -20.43 12.94
N ALA A 214 2.17 -20.95 12.89
CA ALA A 214 0.98 -20.17 13.25
C ALA A 214 0.89 -19.94 14.77
N ALA A 215 1.31 -20.92 15.57
CA ALA A 215 1.42 -20.75 17.03
C ALA A 215 2.49 -19.70 17.39
N LEU A 216 3.64 -19.73 16.71
CA LEU A 216 4.69 -18.73 16.88
C LEU A 216 4.17 -17.33 16.51
N PHE A 217 3.50 -17.18 15.36
CA PHE A 217 2.91 -15.90 14.95
C PHE A 217 1.87 -15.38 15.96
N ASP A 218 0.98 -16.24 16.48
CA ASP A 218 -0.04 -15.85 17.47
C ASP A 218 0.58 -15.25 18.75
N GLN A 219 1.76 -15.73 19.15
CA GLN A 219 2.48 -15.17 20.30
C GLN A 219 3.22 -13.89 19.93
N LEU A 220 3.92 -13.88 18.79
CA LEU A 220 4.70 -12.74 18.34
C LEU A 220 3.86 -11.52 17.99
N ALA A 221 2.66 -11.72 17.42
CA ALA A 221 1.80 -10.63 16.96
C ALA A 221 0.88 -10.08 18.06
N GLN A 222 0.96 -10.56 19.30
CA GLN A 222 0.16 -10.05 20.41
C GLN A 222 0.47 -8.58 20.70
N GLY A 223 -0.57 -7.75 20.77
CA GLY A 223 -0.44 -6.31 21.05
C GLY A 223 0.05 -5.46 19.88
N HIS A 224 0.50 -6.07 18.78
CA HIS A 224 0.95 -5.35 17.59
C HIS A 224 -0.23 -5.02 16.67
N ARG A 225 -0.33 -3.74 16.28
CA ARG A 225 -1.35 -3.23 15.35
C ARG A 225 -1.04 -3.55 13.89
N HIS A 226 0.24 -3.75 13.57
CA HIS A 226 0.70 -4.11 12.24
C HIS A 226 1.54 -5.39 12.33
N ALA A 227 1.02 -6.45 11.70
CA ALA A 227 1.68 -7.75 11.66
C ALA A 227 1.24 -8.51 10.41
N ALA A 228 2.12 -9.31 9.83
CA ALA A 228 1.81 -10.16 8.71
C ALA A 228 2.47 -11.52 8.85
N PHE A 229 1.76 -12.54 8.39
CA PHE A 229 2.21 -13.90 8.28
C PHE A 229 2.00 -14.37 6.84
N LEU A 230 3.09 -14.50 6.09
CA LEU A 230 3.08 -14.95 4.71
C LEU A 230 3.69 -16.35 4.67
N GLU A 231 2.92 -17.35 4.29
CA GLU A 231 3.40 -18.73 4.25
C GLU A 231 2.87 -19.49 3.03
N SER A 232 3.54 -20.60 2.74
CA SER A 232 2.89 -21.71 2.07
C SER A 232 2.53 -22.77 3.09
N THR A 233 1.25 -23.11 3.16
CA THR A 233 0.76 -24.22 3.98
C THR A 233 1.00 -25.58 3.33
N SER A 234 1.61 -25.58 2.15
CA SER A 234 1.99 -26.75 1.38
C SER A 234 3.48 -27.09 1.51
N HIS A 235 4.19 -26.61 2.54
CA HIS A 235 5.63 -26.86 2.79
C HIS A 235 6.03 -28.35 2.85
N GLN A 236 5.10 -29.25 3.17
CA GLN A 236 5.33 -30.70 3.13
C GLN A 236 5.17 -31.32 1.72
N LEU A 237 4.60 -30.58 0.78
CA LEU A 237 4.39 -31.02 -0.60
C LEU A 237 5.59 -30.61 -1.46
N SER A 238 6.06 -31.55 -2.28
CA SER A 238 7.08 -31.25 -3.28
C SER A 238 6.57 -30.19 -4.26
N ASP A 239 7.26 -29.06 -4.31
CA ASP A 239 7.00 -28.01 -5.28
C ASP A 239 8.26 -27.69 -6.09
N PRO A 240 8.31 -28.06 -7.39
CA PRO A 240 9.48 -27.81 -8.23
C PRO A 240 9.75 -26.31 -8.43
N LEU A 241 8.79 -25.44 -8.11
CA LEU A 241 8.93 -23.99 -8.24
C LEU A 241 9.37 -23.29 -6.96
N GLY A 242 9.55 -24.03 -5.85
CA GLY A 242 10.10 -23.51 -4.60
C GLY A 242 9.19 -22.54 -3.84
N ARG A 243 7.89 -22.44 -4.19
CA ARG A 243 6.89 -21.59 -3.50
C ARG A 243 6.75 -21.97 -2.03
N ASN A 244 7.00 -23.23 -1.71
CA ASN A 244 6.68 -23.82 -0.42
C ASN A 244 7.78 -23.76 0.63
N ARG A 245 8.94 -23.15 0.33
CA ARG A 245 10.14 -23.25 1.19
C ARG A 245 10.09 -22.37 2.45
N TYR A 246 9.52 -21.17 2.34
CA TYR A 246 9.65 -20.16 3.40
C TYR A 246 8.30 -19.78 4.01
N SER A 247 8.32 -19.51 5.31
CA SER A 247 7.29 -18.71 5.99
C SER A 247 7.93 -17.43 6.53
N ILE A 248 7.18 -16.34 6.49
CA ILE A 248 7.64 -15.00 6.85
C ILE A 248 6.70 -14.43 7.89
N ILE A 249 7.24 -14.06 9.04
CA ILE A 249 6.54 -13.27 10.06
C ILE A 249 7.13 -11.87 10.04
N ALA A 250 6.32 -10.86 9.74
CA ALA A 250 6.72 -9.46 9.69
C ALA A 250 5.93 -8.67 10.74
N LEU A 251 6.61 -7.90 11.58
CA LEU A 251 6.04 -7.20 12.72
C LEU A 251 6.47 -5.73 12.72
N SER A 252 5.59 -4.87 13.23
CA SER A 252 5.97 -3.56 13.72
C SER A 252 5.93 -3.57 15.24
N THR A 253 7.10 -3.49 15.88
CA THR A 253 7.21 -3.26 17.33
C THR A 253 6.86 -1.83 17.70
N ALA A 254 7.09 -0.87 16.79
CA ALA A 254 6.60 0.50 16.93
C ALA A 254 5.05 0.56 16.86
N PRO A 255 4.39 1.42 17.66
CA PRO A 255 2.93 1.62 17.59
C PRO A 255 2.45 2.11 16.22
N GLN A 256 3.28 2.90 15.52
CA GLN A 256 3.02 3.45 14.20
C GLN A 256 4.24 3.20 13.30
N PRO A 257 4.26 2.13 12.49
CA PRO A 257 5.29 1.97 11.47
C PRO A 257 5.10 3.01 10.35
N PRO A 258 6.08 3.15 9.45
CA PRO A 258 5.82 3.70 8.12
C PRO A 258 4.70 2.91 7.44
N VAL A 259 3.62 3.59 7.02
CA VAL A 259 2.49 3.00 6.29
C VAL A 259 2.25 3.77 5.01
N LEU A 260 2.54 3.13 3.87
CA LEU A 260 2.21 3.61 2.54
C LEU A 260 0.73 3.29 2.28
N SER A 261 -0.08 4.29 1.99
CA SER A 261 -1.51 4.13 1.69
C SER A 261 -1.87 4.86 0.41
N ALA A 262 -2.80 4.32 -0.38
CA ALA A 262 -3.37 5.02 -1.53
C ALA A 262 -4.89 4.88 -1.57
N ASN A 263 -5.54 5.94 -2.05
CA ASN A 263 -6.97 6.01 -2.34
C ASN A 263 -7.19 6.96 -3.53
N ALA A 264 -8.45 7.24 -3.87
CA ALA A 264 -8.78 8.16 -4.96
C ALA A 264 -8.27 9.61 -4.74
N GLN A 265 -7.95 10.01 -3.51
CA GLN A 265 -7.42 11.35 -3.19
C GLN A 265 -5.90 11.45 -3.31
N GLY A 266 -5.19 10.32 -3.42
CA GLY A 266 -3.75 10.30 -3.62
C GLY A 266 -3.04 9.20 -2.85
N THR A 267 -1.71 9.24 -2.91
CA THR A 267 -0.82 8.33 -2.20
C THR A 267 -0.07 9.07 -1.08
N THR A 268 -0.18 8.53 0.13
CA THR A 268 0.45 9.07 1.33
C THR A 268 1.37 8.05 1.98
N LEU A 269 2.36 8.55 2.70
CA LEU A 269 3.17 7.76 3.62
C LEU A 269 3.04 8.34 5.02
N ASP A 270 2.39 7.59 5.90
CA ASP A 270 2.25 7.92 7.31
C ASP A 270 3.49 7.45 8.08
N LEU A 271 4.03 8.33 8.92
CA LEU A 271 5.21 8.10 9.78
C LEU A 271 4.88 8.53 11.21
N PRO A 272 5.67 8.09 12.22
CA PRO A 272 5.61 8.67 13.56
C PRO A 272 5.70 10.19 13.54
N GLY A 273 4.58 10.87 13.81
CA GLY A 273 4.51 12.33 13.87
C GLY A 273 4.60 13.08 12.53
N ALA A 274 4.58 12.38 11.39
CA ALA A 274 4.58 13.01 10.07
C ALA A 274 3.74 12.26 9.03
N GLN A 275 3.35 12.96 7.98
CA GLN A 275 2.73 12.39 6.79
C GLN A 275 3.39 13.01 5.55
N VAL A 276 3.75 12.18 4.57
CA VAL A 276 4.34 12.61 3.30
C VAL A 276 3.33 12.36 2.18
N GLN A 277 3.01 13.38 1.38
CA GLN A 277 2.26 13.23 0.13
C GLN A 277 3.23 12.80 -0.98
N LEU A 278 3.00 11.62 -1.57
CA LEU A 278 3.86 11.04 -2.60
C LEU A 278 3.33 11.25 -4.03
N GLY A 279 2.17 11.88 -4.18
CA GLY A 279 1.54 12.18 -5.46
C GLY A 279 0.10 11.68 -5.53
N GLN A 280 -0.48 11.73 -6.73
CA GLN A 280 -1.83 11.25 -6.99
C GLN A 280 -1.88 9.72 -7.13
N ASP A 281 -0.89 9.15 -7.83
CA ASP A 281 -0.92 7.75 -8.25
C ASP A 281 0.01 6.88 -7.40
N PHE A 282 -0.45 5.67 -7.07
CA PHE A 282 0.26 4.70 -6.24
C PHE A 282 1.46 4.09 -6.94
N PHE A 283 1.35 3.63 -8.18
CA PHE A 283 2.48 2.94 -8.83
C PHE A 283 3.70 3.85 -9.06
N PRO A 284 3.55 5.14 -9.46
CA PRO A 284 4.67 6.08 -9.49
C PRO A 284 5.28 6.34 -8.12
N ALA A 285 4.46 6.50 -7.07
CA ALA A 285 4.95 6.64 -5.70
C ALA A 285 5.73 5.40 -5.25
N LEU A 286 5.22 4.20 -5.55
CA LEU A 286 5.87 2.93 -5.30
C LEU A 286 7.21 2.83 -6.04
N ALA A 287 7.31 3.29 -7.29
CA ALA A 287 8.55 3.30 -8.07
C ALA A 287 9.66 4.09 -7.37
N ALA A 288 9.31 5.21 -6.72
CA ALA A 288 10.26 6.03 -5.96
C ALA A 288 10.72 5.40 -4.63
N LEU A 289 10.01 4.37 -4.16
CA LEU A 289 10.29 3.62 -2.94
C LEU A 289 10.89 2.24 -3.22
N TRP A 290 10.76 1.72 -4.45
CA TRP A 290 11.23 0.39 -4.81
C TRP A 290 12.76 0.32 -4.75
N PRO A 291 13.35 -0.63 -4.01
CA PRO A 291 14.80 -0.78 -3.96
C PRO A 291 15.37 -1.15 -5.33
N THR A 292 16.31 -0.34 -5.85
CA THR A 292 16.89 -0.53 -7.19
C THR A 292 18.31 -1.10 -7.14
N GLY A 293 18.83 -1.40 -5.95
CA GLY A 293 20.17 -1.95 -5.72
C GLY A 293 20.17 -3.20 -4.85
N ASN A 294 21.20 -4.02 -5.00
CA ASN A 294 21.38 -5.29 -4.29
C ASN A 294 21.99 -5.08 -2.89
N THR A 295 21.34 -4.27 -2.05
CA THR A 295 21.92 -3.79 -0.78
C THR A 295 21.81 -4.79 0.37
N ALA A 296 20.92 -5.78 0.28
CA ALA A 296 20.74 -6.82 1.30
C ALA A 296 20.58 -8.19 0.63
N ALA A 297 21.66 -8.73 0.05
CA ALA A 297 21.63 -10.02 -0.65
C ALA A 297 21.47 -11.20 0.33
N THR A 298 20.24 -11.49 0.75
CA THR A 298 19.91 -12.73 1.46
C THR A 298 19.69 -13.88 0.46
N CYS A 299 19.78 -15.12 0.94
CA CYS A 299 19.42 -16.33 0.18
C CYS A 299 17.93 -16.69 0.30
N TYR A 300 17.19 -15.91 1.10
CA TYR A 300 15.76 -16.05 1.38
C TYR A 300 15.07 -14.69 1.24
N PRO A 301 13.74 -14.65 1.06
CA PRO A 301 13.02 -13.40 0.95
C PRO A 301 13.09 -12.60 2.26
N LEU A 302 13.41 -11.30 2.17
CA LEU A 302 13.42 -10.38 3.31
C LEU A 302 12.58 -9.14 2.97
N PRO A 303 11.31 -9.07 3.41
CA PRO A 303 10.44 -7.94 3.15
C PRO A 303 10.93 -6.63 3.76
N SER A 304 10.90 -5.56 2.97
CA SER A 304 10.97 -4.16 3.42
C SER A 304 9.58 -3.51 3.52
N TRP A 305 8.61 -4.04 2.76
CA TRP A 305 7.20 -3.64 2.82
C TRP A 305 6.31 -4.87 2.69
N VAL A 306 5.24 -4.93 3.49
CA VAL A 306 4.23 -6.00 3.41
C VAL A 306 2.85 -5.36 3.32
N GLY A 307 2.02 -5.86 2.39
CA GLY A 307 0.74 -5.21 2.14
C GLY A 307 -0.09 -5.79 1.02
N TYR A 308 -1.01 -4.96 0.53
CA TYR A 308 -1.98 -5.32 -0.49
C TYR A 308 -2.19 -4.22 -1.53
N LEU A 309 -2.67 -4.66 -2.68
CA LEU A 309 -3.19 -3.89 -3.80
C LEU A 309 -4.66 -4.28 -3.99
N GLY A 310 -5.58 -3.35 -3.80
CA GLY A 310 -7.00 -3.50 -4.05
C GLY A 310 -7.32 -3.36 -5.54
N TYR A 311 -8.37 -4.03 -5.98
CA TYR A 311 -8.80 -4.07 -7.39
C TYR A 311 -9.05 -2.67 -7.97
N GLU A 312 -9.53 -1.72 -7.15
CA GLU A 312 -9.85 -0.38 -7.61
C GLU A 312 -8.63 0.48 -7.98
N LEU A 313 -7.40 0.04 -7.68
CA LEU A 313 -6.20 0.60 -8.31
C LEU A 313 -6.20 0.46 -9.84
N LYS A 314 -7.15 -0.29 -10.41
CA LYS A 314 -7.42 -0.29 -11.86
C LYS A 314 -7.66 1.11 -12.45
N ARG A 315 -8.03 2.10 -11.62
CA ARG A 315 -8.10 3.52 -12.01
C ARG A 315 -6.80 4.01 -12.66
N GLU A 316 -5.65 3.53 -12.18
CA GLU A 316 -4.32 3.93 -12.67
C GLU A 316 -3.94 3.26 -14.01
N VAL A 317 -4.74 2.31 -14.49
CA VAL A 317 -4.61 1.69 -15.82
C VAL A 317 -5.79 2.05 -16.75
N GLY A 318 -6.54 3.11 -16.41
CA GLY A 318 -7.54 3.73 -17.26
C GLY A 318 -8.98 3.23 -17.08
N ALA A 319 -9.26 2.40 -16.07
CA ALA A 319 -10.62 1.97 -15.73
C ALA A 319 -11.33 2.95 -14.78
N ALA A 320 -12.57 2.65 -14.42
CA ALA A 320 -13.40 3.50 -13.56
C ALA A 320 -12.78 3.72 -12.16
N ASP A 321 -13.07 4.89 -11.59
CA ASP A 321 -12.66 5.31 -10.26
C ASP A 321 -13.76 4.98 -9.24
N LEU A 322 -13.74 3.75 -8.71
CA LEU A 322 -14.63 3.31 -7.63
C LEU A 322 -13.90 3.23 -6.30
N SER A 323 -14.64 3.21 -5.19
CA SER A 323 -14.09 3.11 -3.83
C SER A 323 -14.89 2.12 -2.99
N ALA A 324 -14.18 1.26 -2.25
CA ALA A 324 -14.82 0.30 -1.34
C ALA A 324 -15.32 1.00 -0.06
N VAL A 325 -16.61 1.31 -0.02
CA VAL A 325 -17.26 1.90 1.18
C VAL A 325 -17.42 0.83 2.26
N ILE A 326 -16.86 1.06 3.44
CA ILE A 326 -16.94 0.17 4.60
C ILE A 326 -18.18 0.47 5.44
N GLU A 327 -18.37 1.74 5.75
CA GLU A 327 -19.52 2.32 6.46
C GLU A 327 -19.71 3.78 6.00
N PRO A 328 -20.85 4.44 6.25
CA PRO A 328 -21.09 5.80 5.79
C PRO A 328 -19.94 6.76 6.19
N GLY A 329 -19.30 7.37 5.19
CA GLY A 329 -18.18 8.30 5.39
C GLY A 329 -16.80 7.64 5.55
N ARG A 330 -16.69 6.31 5.47
CA ARG A 330 -15.42 5.59 5.55
C ARG A 330 -15.23 4.64 4.38
N VAL A 331 -14.18 4.90 3.60
CA VAL A 331 -13.72 4.05 2.49
C VAL A 331 -12.44 3.33 2.89
N ARG A 332 -12.24 2.13 2.35
CA ARG A 332 -10.98 1.41 2.53
C ARG A 332 -9.91 1.99 1.58
N PRO A 333 -8.65 2.12 2.01
CA PRO A 333 -7.54 2.38 1.10
C PRO A 333 -7.44 1.28 0.03
N ASP A 334 -7.19 1.69 -1.21
CA ASP A 334 -7.01 0.79 -2.36
C ASP A 334 -5.61 0.20 -2.41
N ALA A 335 -4.64 0.77 -1.70
CA ALA A 335 -3.37 0.12 -1.42
C ALA A 335 -2.98 0.41 0.02
N GLN A 336 -2.38 -0.57 0.69
CA GLN A 336 -1.73 -0.31 1.98
C GLN A 336 -0.56 -1.26 2.20
N PHE A 337 0.59 -0.71 2.57
CA PHE A 337 1.80 -1.44 2.94
C PHE A 337 2.41 -0.84 4.21
N PHE A 338 2.80 -1.68 5.16
CA PHE A 338 3.60 -1.23 6.29
C PHE A 338 5.05 -1.72 6.16
N ALA A 339 5.99 -0.92 6.65
CA ALA A 339 7.39 -1.30 6.76
C ALA A 339 7.63 -2.01 8.11
N PRO A 340 7.92 -3.33 8.13
CA PRO A 340 8.23 -4.02 9.38
C PRO A 340 9.58 -3.58 9.94
N ASP A 341 9.68 -3.47 11.26
CA ASP A 341 10.95 -3.25 11.97
C ASP A 341 11.58 -4.57 12.45
N THR A 342 10.82 -5.67 12.39
CA THR A 342 11.23 -6.99 12.83
C THR A 342 10.65 -8.05 11.91
N VAL A 343 11.51 -8.93 11.39
CA VAL A 343 11.14 -10.01 10.46
C VAL A 343 11.76 -11.33 10.91
N VAL A 344 10.96 -12.39 10.95
CA VAL A 344 11.41 -13.76 11.19
C VAL A 344 11.15 -14.57 9.93
N ILE A 345 12.22 -15.10 9.33
CA ILE A 345 12.16 -15.98 8.16
C ILE A 345 12.33 -17.42 8.62
N ILE A 346 11.35 -18.27 8.37
CA ILE A 346 11.39 -19.70 8.66
C ILE A 346 11.75 -20.43 7.36
N ASP A 347 12.88 -21.11 7.33
CA ASP A 347 13.29 -22.00 6.24
C ASP A 347 12.90 -23.43 6.59
N HIS A 348 11.82 -23.92 5.98
CA HIS A 348 11.28 -25.27 6.24
C HIS A 348 12.22 -26.37 5.75
N ARG A 349 13.15 -26.06 4.83
CA ARG A 349 14.10 -27.04 4.31
C ARG A 349 15.28 -27.25 5.26
N GLU A 350 15.77 -26.16 5.85
CA GLU A 350 16.91 -26.19 6.77
C GLU A 350 16.46 -26.34 8.23
N GLU A 351 15.14 -26.34 8.49
CA GLU A 351 14.53 -26.40 9.82
C GLU A 351 15.07 -25.31 10.77
N GLN A 352 15.31 -24.12 10.22
CA GLN A 352 15.83 -22.96 10.93
C GLN A 352 14.92 -21.75 10.77
N MET A 353 15.01 -20.82 11.71
CA MET A 353 14.45 -19.49 11.54
C MET A 353 15.46 -18.40 11.82
N HIS A 354 15.42 -17.33 11.02
CA HIS A 354 16.36 -16.21 11.03
C HIS A 354 15.64 -14.94 11.44
N LEU A 355 16.12 -14.30 12.51
CA LEU A 355 15.63 -13.02 13.00
C LEU A 355 16.40 -11.87 12.34
N HIS A 356 15.65 -10.93 11.78
CA HIS A 356 16.12 -9.63 11.32
C HIS A 356 15.37 -8.54 12.08
N SER A 357 16.07 -7.49 12.51
CA SER A 357 15.43 -6.36 13.19
C SER A 357 16.22 -5.07 12.97
N SER A 358 15.51 -3.95 12.87
CA SER A 358 16.11 -2.61 12.72
C SER A 358 16.68 -2.06 14.02
N SER A 359 16.35 -2.67 15.15
CA SER A 359 16.86 -2.35 16.47
C SER A 359 17.36 -3.61 17.18
N GLN A 360 17.95 -3.42 18.37
CA GLN A 360 18.33 -4.55 19.22
C GLN A 360 17.05 -5.23 19.73
N PRO A 361 16.84 -6.54 19.48
CA PRO A 361 15.62 -7.21 19.88
C PRO A 361 15.49 -7.28 21.41
N GLU A 362 14.27 -7.08 21.90
CA GLU A 362 13.95 -7.21 23.32
C GLU A 362 14.28 -8.64 23.83
N PRO A 363 14.72 -8.81 25.09
CA PRO A 363 15.01 -10.14 25.64
C PRO A 363 13.83 -11.12 25.59
N SER A 364 12.60 -10.63 25.69
CA SER A 364 11.37 -11.43 25.59
C SER A 364 11.19 -12.07 24.21
N LEU A 365 11.50 -11.32 23.14
CA LEU A 365 11.48 -11.83 21.77
C LEU A 365 12.51 -12.94 21.59
N SER A 366 13.73 -12.71 22.07
CA SER A 366 14.81 -13.71 21.99
C SER A 366 14.48 -15.00 22.76
N LEU A 367 13.82 -14.89 23.92
CA LEU A 367 13.37 -16.03 24.71
C LEU A 367 12.27 -16.83 23.99
N LEU A 368 11.27 -16.13 23.42
CA LEU A 368 10.19 -16.77 22.68
C LEU A 368 10.69 -17.49 21.43
N LEU A 369 11.65 -16.90 20.70
CA LEU A 369 12.28 -17.56 19.55
C LEU A 369 13.19 -18.74 19.96
N GLY A 370 13.81 -18.69 21.14
CA GLY A 370 14.58 -19.80 21.69
C GLY A 370 13.72 -20.99 22.15
N TYR A 371 12.47 -20.72 22.54
CA TYR A 371 11.51 -21.72 23.03
C TYR A 371 10.12 -21.46 22.43
N PRO A 372 9.94 -21.65 21.11
CA PRO A 372 8.68 -21.35 20.44
C PRO A 372 7.58 -22.28 20.92
N PRO A 373 6.31 -21.83 20.92
CA PRO A 373 5.19 -22.68 21.28
C PRO A 373 5.07 -23.86 20.30
N GLU A 374 4.87 -25.06 20.84
CA GLU A 374 4.72 -26.26 20.00
C GLU A 374 3.33 -26.36 19.33
N HIS A 375 2.29 -25.81 19.99
CA HIS A 375 0.91 -25.94 19.56
C HIS A 375 0.09 -24.70 19.91
N ARG A 376 -0.84 -24.31 19.03
CA ARG A 376 -1.86 -23.28 19.32
C ARG A 376 -3.19 -23.91 19.75
N PRO A 377 -3.76 -23.54 20.92
CA PRO A 377 -5.12 -23.95 21.26
C PRO A 377 -6.14 -23.29 20.31
N ALA A 378 -7.08 -24.07 19.78
CA ALA A 378 -8.16 -23.53 18.97
C ALA A 378 -9.09 -22.66 19.83
N ARG A 379 -9.50 -21.50 19.30
CA ARG A 379 -10.42 -20.59 19.98
C ARG A 379 -11.84 -20.74 19.41
N PRO A 380 -12.90 -20.53 20.22
CA PRO A 380 -14.25 -20.40 19.69
C PRO A 380 -14.32 -19.26 18.66
N LEU A 381 -15.08 -19.47 17.60
CA LEU A 381 -15.32 -18.46 16.56
C LEU A 381 -16.83 -18.49 16.29
N PRO A 382 -17.53 -17.34 16.37
CA PRO A 382 -18.95 -17.30 16.07
C PRO A 382 -19.18 -17.58 14.60
N THR A 383 -20.26 -18.28 14.29
CA THR A 383 -20.68 -18.56 12.91
C THR A 383 -21.29 -17.30 12.29
N PRO A 384 -20.67 -16.71 11.26
CA PRO A 384 -21.25 -15.55 10.60
C PRO A 384 -22.46 -15.95 9.76
N ASN A 385 -23.48 -15.07 9.73
CA ASN A 385 -24.61 -15.20 8.82
C ASN A 385 -24.41 -14.27 7.62
N PHE A 386 -24.04 -14.83 6.47
CA PHE A 386 -23.75 -14.07 5.26
C PHE A 386 -25.00 -13.75 4.46
N SER A 387 -25.03 -12.56 3.86
CA SER A 387 -25.92 -12.18 2.76
C SER A 387 -25.15 -12.12 1.45
N CYS A 388 -25.77 -12.51 0.34
CA CYS A 388 -25.20 -12.37 -1.00
C CYS A 388 -25.71 -11.08 -1.64
N ALA A 389 -24.84 -10.33 -2.30
CA ALA A 389 -25.24 -9.13 -3.03
C ALA A 389 -26.16 -9.45 -4.22
N ASP A 390 -26.05 -10.66 -4.78
CA ASP A 390 -26.85 -11.10 -5.91
C ASP A 390 -27.83 -12.22 -5.52
N THR A 391 -29.02 -12.16 -6.11
CA THR A 391 -29.92 -13.32 -6.18
C THR A 391 -29.46 -14.27 -7.29
N GLU A 392 -29.87 -15.54 -7.22
CA GLU A 392 -29.60 -16.50 -8.30
C GLU A 392 -30.12 -16.01 -9.66
N ALA A 393 -31.33 -15.45 -9.68
CA ALA A 393 -31.93 -14.93 -10.91
C ALA A 393 -31.17 -13.69 -11.44
N GLY A 394 -30.75 -12.79 -10.54
CA GLY A 394 -29.96 -11.61 -10.87
C GLY A 394 -28.60 -11.96 -11.45
N TYR A 395 -27.85 -12.86 -10.79
CA TYR A 395 -26.54 -13.29 -11.27
C TYR A 395 -26.64 -13.99 -12.64
N LYS A 396 -27.64 -14.87 -12.84
CA LYS A 396 -27.90 -15.49 -14.15
C LYS A 396 -28.28 -14.48 -15.24
N HIS A 397 -28.91 -13.37 -14.88
CA HIS A 397 -29.19 -12.29 -15.82
C HIS A 397 -27.90 -11.58 -16.23
N LYS A 398 -27.03 -11.24 -15.26
CA LYS A 398 -25.70 -10.67 -15.51
C LYS A 398 -24.84 -11.55 -16.41
N ILE A 399 -24.88 -12.87 -16.24
CA ILE A 399 -24.20 -13.82 -17.15
C ILE A 399 -24.71 -13.69 -18.59
N ARG A 400 -26.03 -13.59 -18.80
CA ARG A 400 -26.57 -13.42 -20.16
C ARG A 400 -26.19 -12.08 -20.78
N GLN A 401 -26.09 -11.02 -19.98
CA GLN A 401 -25.60 -9.72 -20.42
C GLN A 401 -24.10 -9.78 -20.78
N ALA A 402 -23.28 -10.43 -19.95
CA ALA A 402 -21.88 -10.71 -20.26
C ALA A 402 -21.71 -11.47 -21.59
N GLN A 403 -22.54 -12.50 -21.81
CA GLN A 403 -22.54 -13.23 -23.08
C GLN A 403 -22.93 -12.36 -24.26
N HIS A 404 -23.89 -11.44 -24.09
CA HIS A 404 -24.23 -10.47 -25.13
C HIS A 404 -23.02 -9.61 -25.52
N GLU A 405 -22.29 -9.06 -24.55
CA GLU A 405 -21.05 -8.30 -24.80
C GLU A 405 -19.98 -9.12 -25.54
N ILE A 406 -19.90 -10.42 -25.22
CA ILE A 406 -18.99 -11.36 -25.91
C ILE A 406 -19.43 -11.57 -27.37
N TYR A 407 -20.72 -11.76 -27.62
CA TYR A 407 -21.25 -11.95 -28.98
C TYR A 407 -21.12 -10.70 -29.86
N GLU A 408 -21.21 -9.51 -29.27
CA GLU A 408 -20.95 -8.23 -29.96
C GLU A 408 -19.44 -8.00 -30.21
N GLY A 409 -18.56 -8.80 -29.59
CA GLY A 409 -17.11 -8.71 -29.75
C GLY A 409 -16.44 -7.65 -28.89
N ASN A 410 -17.13 -7.14 -27.85
CA ASN A 410 -16.59 -6.15 -26.93
C ASN A 410 -15.58 -6.75 -25.93
N THR A 411 -15.64 -8.07 -25.73
CA THR A 411 -14.74 -8.88 -24.90
C THR A 411 -14.80 -10.36 -25.33
N TYR A 412 -13.83 -11.17 -24.93
CA TYR A 412 -13.79 -12.62 -25.17
C TYR A 412 -14.17 -13.45 -23.93
N GLU A 413 -13.91 -12.90 -22.73
CA GLU A 413 -14.22 -13.49 -21.43
C GLU A 413 -14.35 -12.39 -20.40
N VAL A 414 -15.29 -12.55 -19.46
CA VAL A 414 -15.39 -11.68 -18.29
C VAL A 414 -15.36 -12.52 -17.01
N CYS A 415 -14.55 -12.14 -16.03
CA CYS A 415 -14.59 -12.73 -14.70
C CYS A 415 -15.66 -11.99 -13.88
N LEU A 416 -16.91 -12.44 -14.00
CA LEU A 416 -18.05 -11.84 -13.31
C LEU A 416 -18.05 -12.22 -11.83
N THR A 417 -18.29 -11.25 -10.94
CA THR A 417 -18.18 -11.46 -9.50
C THR A 417 -19.43 -11.09 -8.72
N THR A 418 -19.52 -11.65 -7.51
CA THR A 418 -20.46 -11.28 -6.45
C THR A 418 -19.74 -11.23 -5.10
N GLU A 419 -20.45 -10.86 -4.04
CA GLU A 419 -19.88 -10.72 -2.69
C GLU A 419 -20.84 -11.30 -1.66
N LEU A 420 -20.27 -12.00 -0.68
CA LEU A 420 -20.93 -12.33 0.56
C LEU A 420 -20.47 -11.38 1.66
N THR A 421 -21.42 -10.81 2.39
CA THR A 421 -21.13 -9.91 3.53
C THR A 421 -21.80 -10.40 4.81
N ALA A 422 -21.15 -10.23 5.95
CA ALA A 422 -21.75 -10.44 7.27
C ALA A 422 -21.27 -9.36 8.24
N GLN A 423 -22.08 -9.02 9.24
CA GLN A 423 -21.65 -8.22 10.38
C GLN A 423 -21.75 -9.06 11.64
N VAL A 424 -20.69 -9.10 12.44
CA VAL A 424 -20.59 -9.90 13.66
C VAL A 424 -20.06 -9.04 14.82
N PRO A 425 -20.69 -9.06 16.01
CA PRO A 425 -20.28 -8.21 17.14
C PRO A 425 -18.85 -8.48 17.63
N GLU A 426 -18.47 -9.76 17.70
CA GLU A 426 -17.14 -10.21 18.11
C GLU A 426 -16.63 -11.23 17.10
N PHE A 427 -15.37 -11.13 16.70
CA PHE A 427 -14.74 -12.05 15.76
C PHE A 427 -13.23 -12.08 15.97
N ASP A 428 -12.61 -13.24 15.78
CA ASP A 428 -11.15 -13.40 15.77
C ASP A 428 -10.74 -13.76 14.33
N PRO A 429 -10.34 -12.78 13.49
CA PRO A 429 -9.92 -13.06 12.13
C PRO A 429 -8.70 -13.99 12.05
N PHE A 430 -7.83 -14.00 13.06
CA PHE A 430 -6.68 -14.91 13.04
C PHE A 430 -7.10 -16.36 13.32
N GLU A 431 -8.09 -16.59 14.19
CA GLU A 431 -8.72 -17.92 14.32
C GLU A 431 -9.41 -18.34 13.03
N ALA A 432 -10.11 -17.43 12.34
CA ALA A 432 -10.70 -17.69 11.03
C ALA A 432 -9.64 -18.12 10.01
N TYR A 433 -8.53 -17.37 9.91
CA TYR A 433 -7.36 -17.75 9.12
C TYR A 433 -6.85 -19.14 9.48
N CYS A 434 -6.64 -19.44 10.77
CA CYS A 434 -6.14 -20.74 11.21
C CYS A 434 -7.06 -21.90 10.81
N ARG A 435 -8.38 -21.70 10.82
CA ARG A 435 -9.34 -22.71 10.35
C ARG A 435 -9.26 -22.89 8.83
N MET A 436 -9.21 -21.80 8.06
CA MET A 436 -9.05 -21.83 6.60
C MET A 436 -7.75 -22.51 6.18
N ARG A 437 -6.65 -22.16 6.87
CA ARG A 437 -5.31 -22.73 6.72
C ARG A 437 -5.30 -24.25 6.85
N ARG A 438 -6.10 -24.81 7.78
CA ARG A 438 -6.21 -26.26 8.02
C ARG A 438 -7.08 -26.97 6.99
N THR A 439 -8.16 -26.34 6.51
CA THR A 439 -9.12 -26.98 5.60
C THR A 439 -8.69 -26.95 4.15
N SER A 440 -7.89 -25.96 3.74
CA SER A 440 -7.48 -25.79 2.35
C SER A 440 -6.03 -25.30 2.26
N PRO A 441 -5.05 -26.23 2.29
CA PRO A 441 -3.66 -25.89 2.03
C PRO A 441 -3.48 -25.20 0.67
N ALA A 442 -2.66 -24.17 0.63
CA ALA A 442 -2.42 -23.31 -0.52
C ALA A 442 -0.96 -22.84 -0.56
N PRO A 443 -0.39 -22.60 -1.75
CA PRO A 443 0.95 -22.03 -1.92
C PRO A 443 1.06 -20.60 -1.37
N PHE A 444 -0.04 -19.83 -1.33
CA PHE A 444 -0.07 -18.46 -0.83
C PHE A 444 -1.15 -18.30 0.26
N ALA A 445 -0.82 -18.76 1.46
CA ALA A 445 -1.65 -18.54 2.64
C ALA A 445 -1.10 -17.34 3.42
N HIS A 446 -1.87 -16.26 3.47
CA HIS A 446 -1.42 -14.98 3.99
C HIS A 446 -2.42 -14.45 5.01
N TYR A 447 -1.92 -14.05 6.18
CA TYR A 447 -2.67 -13.29 7.17
C TYR A 447 -2.01 -11.92 7.34
N LEU A 448 -2.75 -10.85 7.10
CA LEU A 448 -2.27 -9.48 7.33
C LEU A 448 -3.18 -8.81 8.36
N ARG A 449 -2.57 -8.09 9.30
CA ARG A 449 -3.24 -7.25 10.28
C ARG A 449 -2.73 -5.83 10.12
N PHE A 450 -3.65 -4.94 9.79
CA PHE A 450 -3.55 -3.50 9.96
C PHE A 450 -4.44 -3.09 11.14
N ALA A 451 -4.38 -1.82 11.55
CA ALA A 451 -5.08 -1.34 12.74
C ALA A 451 -6.58 -1.69 12.74
N ASP A 452 -7.27 -1.49 11.62
CA ASP A 452 -8.72 -1.59 11.46
C ASP A 452 -9.14 -2.56 10.33
N LEU A 453 -8.18 -3.27 9.75
CA LEU A 453 -8.37 -4.21 8.64
C LEU A 453 -7.54 -5.48 8.87
N GLN A 454 -8.17 -6.64 8.74
CA GLN A 454 -7.49 -7.93 8.75
C GLN A 454 -7.87 -8.77 7.53
N ILE A 455 -6.88 -9.45 6.96
CA ILE A 455 -7.00 -10.19 5.71
C ILE A 455 -6.61 -11.63 5.99
N SER A 456 -7.51 -12.59 5.71
CA SER A 456 -7.26 -14.02 5.86
C SER A 456 -7.36 -14.70 4.51
N SER A 457 -6.22 -14.99 3.86
CA SER A 457 -6.14 -15.49 2.49
C SER A 457 -5.57 -16.91 2.43
N ILE A 458 -6.13 -17.74 1.55
CA ILE A 458 -5.63 -19.08 1.16
C ILE A 458 -5.61 -19.19 -0.36
N SER A 459 -4.89 -18.25 -0.99
CA SER A 459 -4.88 -18.11 -2.44
C SER A 459 -4.04 -19.22 -3.10
N PRO A 460 -4.58 -19.89 -4.14
CA PRO A 460 -3.81 -20.84 -4.94
C PRO A 460 -2.94 -20.16 -6.00
N GLU A 461 -3.15 -18.88 -6.30
CA GLU A 461 -2.68 -18.26 -7.53
C GLU A 461 -1.65 -17.16 -7.27
N ARG A 462 -0.46 -17.29 -7.89
CA ARG A 462 0.52 -16.21 -7.93
C ARG A 462 0.09 -15.20 -8.97
N PHE A 463 -0.04 -13.95 -8.55
CA PHE A 463 -0.25 -12.84 -9.47
C PHE A 463 1.05 -12.52 -10.21
N LEU A 464 2.09 -12.10 -9.47
CA LEU A 464 3.37 -11.71 -10.04
C LEU A 464 4.49 -11.87 -9.01
N ALA A 465 5.57 -12.52 -9.40
CA ALA A 465 6.84 -12.50 -8.66
C ALA A 465 7.91 -11.77 -9.48
N LEU A 466 8.75 -11.02 -8.78
CA LEU A 466 9.99 -10.42 -9.28
C LEU A 466 11.15 -10.92 -8.42
N SER A 467 12.13 -11.57 -9.04
CA SER A 467 13.38 -11.90 -8.34
C SER A 467 14.30 -10.68 -8.26
N LYS A 468 15.24 -10.66 -7.30
CA LYS A 468 16.32 -9.67 -7.23
C LYS A 468 17.17 -9.54 -8.50
N ASP A 469 17.24 -10.59 -9.31
CA ASP A 469 17.98 -10.61 -10.58
C ASP A 469 17.11 -10.16 -11.78
N GLY A 470 15.94 -9.57 -11.53
CA GLY A 470 15.06 -9.03 -12.56
C GLY A 470 14.19 -10.05 -13.30
N GLN A 471 14.12 -11.32 -12.87
CA GLN A 471 13.19 -12.30 -13.45
C GLN A 471 11.76 -12.07 -12.95
N LEU A 472 10.84 -11.87 -13.90
CA LEU A 472 9.40 -11.78 -13.68
C LEU A 472 8.75 -13.14 -13.92
N ARG A 473 7.75 -13.49 -13.10
CA ARG A 473 6.94 -14.70 -13.26
C ARG A 473 5.48 -14.45 -12.88
N ALA A 474 4.57 -14.85 -13.76
CA ALA A 474 3.12 -14.93 -13.50
C ALA A 474 2.63 -16.37 -13.67
N GLU A 475 1.66 -16.79 -12.84
CA GLU A 475 1.18 -18.18 -12.82
C GLU A 475 -0.36 -18.28 -12.81
N PRO A 476 -1.04 -17.88 -13.91
CA PRO A 476 -2.49 -17.90 -13.97
C PRO A 476 -3.05 -19.32 -13.87
N ILE A 477 -4.19 -19.42 -13.18
CA ILE A 477 -4.94 -20.67 -13.01
C ILE A 477 -6.28 -20.58 -13.75
N LYS A 478 -6.59 -21.58 -14.57
CA LYS A 478 -7.93 -21.77 -15.15
C LYS A 478 -8.26 -23.25 -15.15
N GLY A 479 -9.49 -23.60 -14.79
CA GLY A 479 -9.92 -24.99 -14.64
C GLY A 479 -9.44 -25.65 -13.35
N THR A 480 -10.35 -26.37 -12.71
CA THR A 480 -10.10 -27.11 -11.48
C THR A 480 -10.96 -28.37 -11.48
N ARG A 481 -10.41 -29.47 -10.97
CA ARG A 481 -11.16 -30.69 -10.67
C ARG A 481 -10.85 -31.12 -9.24
N ALA A 482 -11.83 -31.72 -8.55
CA ALA A 482 -11.58 -32.35 -7.26
C ALA A 482 -10.64 -33.56 -7.41
N ARG A 483 -10.05 -34.03 -6.31
CA ARG A 483 -9.40 -35.34 -6.29
C ARG A 483 -10.44 -36.46 -6.45
N GLY A 484 -10.04 -37.51 -7.15
CA GLY A 484 -10.82 -38.73 -7.24
C GLY A 484 -10.95 -39.43 -5.89
N ILE A 485 -11.99 -40.27 -5.76
CA ILE A 485 -12.20 -41.12 -4.58
C ILE A 485 -11.26 -42.33 -4.57
N ASP A 486 -10.70 -42.66 -5.73
CA ASP A 486 -9.73 -43.72 -5.97
C ASP A 486 -8.73 -43.28 -7.07
N GLU A 487 -7.68 -44.06 -7.29
CA GLU A 487 -6.62 -43.72 -8.25
C GLU A 487 -7.12 -43.64 -9.70
N GLU A 488 -8.05 -44.51 -10.08
CA GLU A 488 -8.61 -44.54 -11.44
C GLU A 488 -9.42 -43.28 -11.74
N SER A 489 -10.35 -42.92 -10.85
CA SER A 489 -11.13 -41.68 -10.96
C SER A 489 -10.26 -40.44 -10.84
N ASP A 490 -9.20 -40.47 -10.01
CA ASP A 490 -8.27 -39.33 -9.86
C ASP A 490 -7.47 -39.09 -11.14
N LEU A 491 -6.98 -40.15 -11.78
CA LEU A 491 -6.30 -40.09 -13.07
C LEU A 491 -7.24 -39.66 -14.19
N ALA A 492 -8.49 -40.13 -14.17
CA ALA A 492 -9.51 -39.71 -15.14
C ALA A 492 -9.84 -38.21 -15.02
N LEU A 493 -10.05 -37.70 -13.81
CA LEU A 493 -10.30 -36.26 -13.56
C LEU A 493 -9.09 -35.40 -13.93
N LYS A 494 -7.88 -35.89 -13.65
CA LYS A 494 -6.64 -35.22 -14.07
C LYS A 494 -6.51 -35.17 -15.59
N HIS A 495 -6.81 -36.26 -16.28
CA HIS A 495 -6.78 -36.34 -17.74
C HIS A 495 -7.87 -35.47 -18.38
N ASP A 496 -9.09 -35.49 -17.83
CA ASP A 496 -10.17 -34.59 -18.22
C ASP A 496 -9.69 -33.14 -18.15
N LEU A 497 -9.21 -32.67 -17.00
CA LEU A 497 -8.70 -31.30 -16.87
C LEU A 497 -7.58 -31.00 -17.89
N ALA A 498 -6.66 -31.92 -18.12
CA ALA A 498 -5.54 -31.73 -19.06
C ALA A 498 -5.99 -31.62 -20.54
N THR A 499 -7.16 -32.14 -20.88
CA THR A 499 -7.64 -32.26 -22.27
C THR A 499 -8.94 -31.50 -22.54
N HIS A 500 -9.61 -31.00 -21.50
CA HIS A 500 -10.91 -30.35 -21.63
C HIS A 500 -10.77 -29.03 -22.43
N PRO A 501 -11.51 -28.88 -23.54
CA PRO A 501 -11.29 -27.78 -24.48
C PRO A 501 -11.61 -26.41 -23.88
N LYS A 502 -12.66 -26.29 -23.05
CA LYS A 502 -13.04 -25.03 -22.38
C LYS A 502 -11.91 -24.53 -21.47
N ASP A 503 -11.47 -25.37 -20.53
CA ASP A 503 -10.46 -25.01 -19.53
C ASP A 503 -9.14 -24.59 -20.21
N ARG A 504 -8.73 -25.29 -21.26
CA ARG A 504 -7.53 -24.94 -22.05
C ARG A 504 -7.69 -23.64 -22.82
N ALA A 505 -8.84 -23.39 -23.43
CA ALA A 505 -9.10 -22.16 -24.18
C ALA A 505 -9.05 -20.94 -23.26
N GLU A 506 -9.72 -21.00 -22.10
CA GLU A 506 -9.67 -19.96 -21.07
C GLU A 506 -8.22 -19.72 -20.60
N ASN A 507 -7.48 -20.80 -20.30
CA ASN A 507 -6.11 -20.68 -19.85
C ASN A 507 -5.20 -20.02 -20.90
N ILE A 508 -5.28 -20.45 -22.17
CA ILE A 508 -4.49 -19.90 -23.27
C ILE A 508 -4.78 -18.42 -23.49
N MET A 509 -6.05 -18.01 -23.40
CA MET A 509 -6.45 -16.62 -23.54
C MET A 509 -5.83 -15.74 -22.45
N ILE A 510 -5.85 -16.17 -21.19
CA ILE A 510 -5.19 -15.44 -20.09
C ILE A 510 -3.67 -15.45 -20.25
N VAL A 511 -3.08 -16.55 -20.74
CA VAL A 511 -1.65 -16.58 -21.05
C VAL A 511 -1.30 -15.52 -22.08
N ASP A 512 -2.10 -15.36 -23.13
CA ASP A 512 -1.81 -14.35 -24.16
C ASP A 512 -1.93 -12.92 -23.64
N LEU A 513 -2.94 -12.65 -22.81
CA LEU A 513 -3.08 -11.38 -22.09
C LEU A 513 -1.83 -11.08 -21.24
N LEU A 514 -1.40 -12.01 -20.40
CA LEU A 514 -0.23 -11.81 -19.53
C LEU A 514 1.08 -11.72 -20.30
N ARG A 515 1.21 -12.40 -21.44
CA ARG A 515 2.36 -12.22 -22.34
C ARG A 515 2.42 -10.79 -22.86
N ASN A 516 1.28 -10.22 -23.26
CA ASN A 516 1.21 -8.83 -23.67
C ASN A 516 1.61 -7.91 -22.51
N ASP A 517 0.97 -8.05 -21.35
CA ASP A 517 1.22 -7.20 -20.18
C ASP A 517 2.70 -7.17 -19.77
N LEU A 518 3.33 -8.35 -19.65
CA LEU A 518 4.74 -8.45 -19.27
C LEU A 518 5.69 -7.92 -20.36
N SER A 519 5.28 -7.91 -21.63
CA SER A 519 6.15 -7.48 -22.74
C SER A 519 6.47 -5.99 -22.73
N HIS A 520 5.63 -5.16 -22.11
CA HIS A 520 5.79 -3.69 -22.11
C HIS A 520 7.10 -3.24 -21.44
N HIS A 521 7.56 -3.96 -20.42
CA HIS A 521 8.75 -3.60 -19.61
C HIS A 521 9.81 -4.70 -19.55
N ALA A 522 9.62 -5.78 -20.30
CA ALA A 522 10.59 -6.86 -20.41
C ALA A 522 11.66 -6.58 -21.48
N VAL A 523 12.83 -7.20 -21.32
CA VAL A 523 13.85 -7.28 -22.38
C VAL A 523 13.20 -7.94 -23.60
N PRO A 524 13.28 -7.32 -24.80
CA PRO A 524 12.69 -7.89 -26.01
C PRO A 524 13.13 -9.34 -26.25
N GLY A 525 12.16 -10.22 -26.51
CA GLY A 525 12.38 -11.65 -26.73
C GLY A 525 12.59 -12.50 -25.46
N SER A 526 12.56 -11.90 -24.27
CA SER A 526 12.68 -12.65 -23.00
C SER A 526 11.39 -13.32 -22.53
N VAL A 527 10.22 -12.81 -22.95
CA VAL A 527 8.91 -13.34 -22.57
C VAL A 527 8.72 -14.75 -23.11
N LYS A 528 8.55 -15.73 -22.22
CA LYS A 528 8.43 -17.15 -22.54
C LYS A 528 7.32 -17.80 -21.72
N VAL A 529 6.52 -18.63 -22.37
CA VAL A 529 5.60 -19.55 -21.68
C VAL A 529 6.37 -20.84 -21.42
N THR A 530 6.89 -20.99 -20.20
CA THR A 530 7.73 -22.15 -19.84
C THR A 530 6.90 -23.38 -19.50
N ARG A 531 5.65 -23.18 -19.05
CA ARG A 531 4.66 -24.23 -18.81
C ARG A 531 3.32 -23.75 -19.34
N LEU A 532 2.71 -24.50 -20.27
CA LEU A 532 1.41 -24.16 -20.84
C LEU A 532 0.40 -25.23 -20.47
N CYS A 533 -0.71 -24.82 -19.87
CA CYS A 533 -1.82 -25.68 -19.45
C CYS A 533 -1.36 -26.91 -18.64
N ALA A 534 -0.36 -26.75 -17.77
CA ALA A 534 0.19 -27.84 -16.99
C ALA A 534 -0.75 -28.17 -15.82
N VAL A 535 -1.07 -29.44 -15.62
CA VAL A 535 -1.91 -29.86 -14.48
C VAL A 535 -1.04 -30.11 -13.26
N GLU A 536 -1.26 -29.31 -12.22
CA GLU A 536 -0.69 -29.48 -10.88
C GLU A 536 -1.68 -30.21 -9.97
N THR A 537 -1.17 -31.18 -9.22
CA THR A 537 -1.96 -31.97 -8.27
C THR A 537 -1.67 -31.48 -6.86
N TYR A 538 -2.72 -31.05 -6.15
CA TYR A 538 -2.69 -30.63 -4.75
C TYR A 538 -3.42 -31.65 -3.85
N ALA A 539 -3.45 -31.37 -2.55
CA ALA A 539 -4.07 -32.25 -1.57
C ALA A 539 -5.55 -32.54 -1.87
N THR A 540 -6.31 -31.52 -2.32
CA THR A 540 -7.78 -31.61 -2.48
C THR A 540 -8.26 -31.38 -3.90
N VAL A 541 -7.41 -30.91 -4.82
CA VAL A 541 -7.77 -30.59 -6.20
C VAL A 541 -6.63 -30.83 -7.20
N HIS A 542 -6.97 -30.98 -8.48
CA HIS A 542 -6.09 -30.74 -9.62
C HIS A 542 -6.37 -29.35 -10.20
N GLN A 543 -5.34 -28.61 -10.60
CA GLN A 543 -5.47 -27.28 -11.19
C GLN A 543 -4.64 -27.17 -12.46
N MET A 544 -5.17 -26.51 -13.49
CA MET A 544 -4.40 -26.19 -14.68
C MET A 544 -3.75 -24.81 -14.51
N VAL A 545 -2.43 -24.81 -14.57
CA VAL A 545 -1.55 -23.67 -14.33
C VAL A 545 -0.67 -23.47 -15.55
N SER A 546 -0.51 -22.22 -15.96
CA SER A 546 0.54 -21.84 -16.91
C SER A 546 1.58 -20.98 -16.22
N THR A 547 2.82 -20.99 -16.71
CA THR A 547 3.92 -20.17 -16.19
C THR A 547 4.44 -19.31 -17.32
N ILE A 548 4.37 -17.99 -17.12
CA ILE A 548 4.92 -16.99 -18.03
C ILE A 548 6.10 -16.34 -17.33
N ASP A 549 7.29 -16.46 -17.92
CA ASP A 549 8.53 -15.87 -17.44
C ASP A 549 8.95 -14.72 -18.36
N ALA A 550 9.53 -13.68 -17.79
CA ALA A 550 10.16 -12.59 -18.54
C ALA A 550 11.37 -12.04 -17.78
N THR A 551 12.25 -11.31 -18.45
CA THR A 551 13.33 -10.59 -17.78
C THR A 551 13.02 -9.10 -17.85
N LEU A 552 12.93 -8.43 -16.69
CA LEU A 552 12.71 -7.00 -16.59
C LEU A 552 13.86 -6.24 -17.25
N ALA A 553 13.55 -5.22 -18.06
CA ALA A 553 14.56 -4.47 -18.81
C ALA A 553 15.48 -3.61 -17.93
N SER A 554 14.97 -3.15 -16.78
CA SER A 554 15.71 -2.36 -15.80
C SER A 554 15.03 -2.45 -14.44
N PRO A 555 15.78 -2.54 -13.31
CA PRO A 555 15.19 -2.53 -11.97
C PRO A 555 14.27 -1.34 -11.69
N HIS A 556 14.53 -0.18 -12.30
CA HIS A 556 13.69 1.03 -12.18
C HIS A 556 12.27 0.85 -12.77
N LEU A 557 12.05 -0.18 -13.59
CA LEU A 557 10.77 -0.48 -14.21
C LEU A 557 9.92 -1.46 -13.39
N ALA A 558 10.36 -1.88 -12.21
CA ALA A 558 9.67 -2.90 -11.41
C ALA A 558 8.20 -2.51 -11.08
N ALA A 559 7.99 -1.30 -10.55
CA ALA A 559 6.64 -0.80 -10.25
C ALA A 559 5.79 -0.60 -11.52
N HIS A 560 6.40 -0.22 -12.64
CA HIS A 560 5.71 -0.11 -13.93
C HIS A 560 5.28 -1.47 -14.47
N ALA A 561 6.14 -2.49 -14.40
CA ALA A 561 5.79 -3.86 -14.77
C ALA A 561 4.66 -4.42 -13.91
N LEU A 562 4.66 -4.12 -12.60
CA LEU A 562 3.56 -4.47 -11.71
C LEU A 562 2.26 -3.77 -12.11
N ARG A 563 2.31 -2.48 -12.43
CA ARG A 563 1.16 -1.68 -12.92
C ARG A 563 0.54 -2.27 -14.19
N GLU A 564 1.35 -2.53 -15.21
CA GLU A 564 0.83 -3.04 -16.50
C GLU A 564 0.22 -4.45 -16.35
N ALA A 565 0.78 -5.28 -15.49
CA ALA A 565 0.20 -6.59 -15.17
C ALA A 565 -1.09 -6.48 -14.35
N PHE A 566 -1.32 -5.39 -13.62
CA PHE A 566 -2.46 -5.22 -12.72
C PHE A 566 -3.73 -4.74 -13.45
N PRO A 567 -4.94 -5.13 -13.00
CA PRO A 567 -5.23 -6.23 -12.07
C PRO A 567 -4.91 -7.61 -12.68
N PRO A 568 -4.87 -8.68 -11.85
CA PRO A 568 -4.69 -10.05 -12.34
C PRO A 568 -5.60 -10.38 -13.52
N GLY A 569 -5.01 -10.84 -14.63
CA GLY A 569 -5.75 -11.14 -15.87
C GLY A 569 -6.84 -12.20 -15.69
N SER A 570 -6.61 -13.18 -14.81
CA SER A 570 -7.57 -14.23 -14.46
C SER A 570 -8.83 -13.71 -13.75
N MET A 571 -8.76 -12.52 -13.16
CA MET A 571 -9.82 -11.86 -12.40
C MET A 571 -10.46 -10.68 -13.14
N THR A 572 -10.06 -10.43 -14.39
CA THR A 572 -10.65 -9.40 -15.25
C THR A 572 -11.26 -10.07 -16.48
N GLY A 573 -10.47 -10.27 -17.52
CA GLY A 573 -10.86 -10.82 -18.81
C GLY A 573 -10.06 -10.17 -19.94
N ALA A 574 -10.40 -10.49 -21.20
CA ALA A 574 -9.61 -10.06 -22.35
C ALA A 574 -10.51 -9.49 -23.46
N PRO A 575 -10.22 -8.30 -24.03
CA PRO A 575 -9.18 -7.35 -23.65
C PRO A 575 -9.42 -6.69 -22.28
N LYS A 576 -8.36 -6.46 -21.49
CA LYS A 576 -8.44 -6.07 -20.07
C LYS A 576 -9.28 -4.80 -19.83
N LEU A 577 -8.95 -3.69 -20.49
CA LEU A 577 -9.60 -2.40 -20.25
C LEU A 577 -11.10 -2.41 -20.61
N SER A 578 -11.45 -2.90 -21.80
CA SER A 578 -12.86 -3.02 -22.21
C SER A 578 -13.66 -3.89 -21.23
N THR A 579 -13.06 -5.01 -20.81
CA THR A 579 -13.69 -5.94 -19.88
C THR A 579 -13.92 -5.32 -18.50
N MET A 580 -12.97 -4.54 -17.97
CA MET A 580 -13.17 -3.87 -16.67
C MET A 580 -14.33 -2.88 -16.70
N ASN A 581 -14.51 -2.14 -17.80
CA ASN A 581 -15.64 -1.22 -17.94
C ASN A 581 -16.99 -1.97 -18.03
N ILE A 582 -17.03 -3.08 -18.77
CA ILE A 582 -18.21 -3.96 -18.81
C ILE A 582 -18.53 -4.51 -17.42
N LEU A 583 -17.50 -4.96 -16.68
CA LEU A 583 -17.66 -5.47 -15.32
C LEU A 583 -18.23 -4.41 -14.38
N ASP A 584 -17.82 -3.15 -14.48
CA ASP A 584 -18.36 -2.07 -13.67
C ASP A 584 -19.88 -1.88 -13.88
N GLU A 585 -20.36 -2.04 -15.11
CA GLU A 585 -21.79 -1.99 -15.41
C GLU A 585 -22.52 -3.24 -14.89
N LEU A 586 -22.00 -4.44 -15.19
CA LEU A 586 -22.60 -5.71 -14.76
C LEU A 586 -22.63 -5.88 -13.24
N GLU A 587 -21.63 -5.34 -12.54
CA GLU A 587 -21.50 -5.40 -11.09
C GLU A 587 -22.18 -4.21 -10.40
N GLU A 588 -22.96 -3.42 -11.14
CA GLU A 588 -23.78 -2.31 -10.64
C GLU A 588 -22.95 -1.25 -9.91
N GLN A 589 -21.75 -0.95 -10.44
CA GLN A 589 -20.79 0.02 -9.88
C GLN A 589 -20.34 -0.31 -8.46
N ARG A 590 -20.47 -1.58 -8.05
CA ARG A 590 -19.94 -2.05 -6.76
C ARG A 590 -18.44 -2.27 -6.87
N ALA A 591 -17.69 -1.59 -6.02
CA ALA A 591 -16.27 -1.85 -5.86
C ALA A 591 -16.02 -3.27 -5.31
N ARG A 592 -15.05 -4.00 -5.89
CA ARG A 592 -14.57 -5.29 -5.38
C ARG A 592 -13.67 -5.13 -4.16
N GLY A 593 -13.10 -3.93 -3.96
CA GLY A 593 -12.19 -3.64 -2.87
C GLY A 593 -10.93 -4.49 -2.96
N LEU A 594 -10.63 -5.30 -1.94
CA LEU A 594 -9.45 -6.17 -1.95
C LEU A 594 -9.62 -7.37 -2.88
N TYR A 595 -10.84 -7.90 -3.04
CA TYR A 595 -11.07 -9.08 -3.87
C TYR A 595 -10.69 -8.80 -5.32
N SER A 596 -10.08 -9.77 -6.01
CA SER A 596 -9.48 -9.58 -7.34
C SER A 596 -8.25 -8.66 -7.39
N GLY A 597 -7.78 -8.17 -6.24
CA GLY A 597 -6.50 -7.47 -6.10
C GLY A 597 -5.32 -8.42 -5.91
N ALA A 598 -4.28 -7.96 -5.20
CA ALA A 598 -3.11 -8.75 -4.86
C ALA A 598 -2.62 -8.53 -3.42
N VAL A 599 -2.04 -9.54 -2.78
CA VAL A 599 -1.41 -9.47 -1.44
C VAL A 599 -0.02 -10.06 -1.49
N GLY A 600 0.95 -9.41 -0.84
CA GLY A 600 2.33 -9.85 -0.89
C GLY A 600 3.30 -8.89 -0.21
N TYR A 601 4.53 -8.88 -0.70
CA TYR A 601 5.60 -8.06 -0.15
C TYR A 601 6.52 -7.49 -1.23
N LEU A 602 7.23 -6.43 -0.85
CA LEU A 602 8.42 -5.92 -1.53
C LEU A 602 9.64 -6.24 -0.66
N GLY A 603 10.66 -6.83 -1.27
CA GLY A 603 11.91 -7.24 -0.65
C GLY A 603 12.88 -6.08 -0.49
N ALA A 604 13.77 -6.16 0.50
CA ALA A 604 14.86 -5.21 0.71
C ALA A 604 15.90 -5.22 -0.44
N ASP A 605 15.91 -6.26 -1.26
CA ASP A 605 16.78 -6.46 -2.43
C ASP A 605 16.09 -6.15 -3.77
N GLY A 606 14.87 -5.59 -3.72
CA GLY A 606 14.07 -5.27 -4.90
C GLY A 606 13.24 -6.45 -5.43
N ALA A 607 13.31 -7.64 -4.82
CA ALA A 607 12.40 -8.74 -5.12
C ALA A 607 10.95 -8.39 -4.70
N ALA A 608 9.97 -9.11 -5.23
CA ALA A 608 8.59 -9.05 -4.78
C ALA A 608 7.87 -10.36 -5.09
N ASP A 609 6.85 -10.69 -4.32
CA ASP A 609 5.96 -11.82 -4.60
C ASP A 609 4.56 -11.48 -4.15
N PHE A 610 3.61 -11.53 -5.08
CA PHE A 610 2.21 -11.20 -4.88
C PHE A 610 1.33 -12.35 -5.32
N SER A 611 0.35 -12.70 -4.49
CA SER A 611 -0.72 -13.63 -4.80
C SER A 611 -2.01 -12.89 -5.13
N VAL A 612 -2.87 -13.48 -5.96
CA VAL A 612 -4.20 -12.94 -6.26
C VAL A 612 -5.08 -13.01 -5.01
N VAL A 613 -5.87 -11.98 -4.73
CA VAL A 613 -6.83 -11.98 -3.62
C VAL A 613 -8.10 -12.73 -4.02
N ILE A 614 -8.04 -14.04 -3.86
CA ILE A 614 -9.16 -14.99 -4.01
C ILE A 614 -9.14 -15.99 -2.84
N ARG A 615 -10.32 -16.55 -2.51
CA ARG A 615 -10.51 -17.37 -1.31
C ARG A 615 -10.02 -16.64 -0.05
N THR A 616 -10.35 -15.35 0.03
CA THR A 616 -9.88 -14.44 1.06
C THR A 616 -11.08 -13.89 1.84
N LEU A 617 -11.03 -14.00 3.16
CA LEU A 617 -11.94 -13.30 4.05
C LEU A 617 -11.31 -11.96 4.43
N VAL A 618 -12.01 -10.87 4.13
CA VAL A 618 -11.61 -9.52 4.50
C VAL A 618 -12.47 -9.08 5.70
N CYS A 619 -11.81 -8.62 6.76
CA CYS A 619 -12.42 -8.28 8.03
C CYS A 619 -12.11 -6.82 8.36
N ASP A 620 -13.09 -5.94 8.24
CA ASP A 620 -12.96 -4.54 8.67
C ASP A 620 -13.57 -4.36 10.05
N GLN A 621 -12.83 -3.72 10.94
CA GLN A 621 -13.37 -3.31 12.23
C GLN A 621 -14.14 -1.99 12.05
N LEU A 622 -15.41 -1.98 12.43
CA LEU A 622 -16.32 -0.83 12.33
C LEU A 622 -16.17 0.12 13.53
N ALA A 623 -16.75 1.32 13.43
CA ALA A 623 -16.68 2.32 14.51
C ALA A 623 -17.27 1.81 15.84
N ASP A 624 -18.30 0.96 15.78
CA ASP A 624 -18.94 0.31 16.94
C ASP A 624 -18.17 -0.90 17.50
N GLN A 625 -16.95 -1.14 16.99
CA GLN A 625 -16.06 -2.26 17.32
C GLN A 625 -16.51 -3.64 16.81
N SER A 626 -17.65 -3.73 16.14
CA SER A 626 -18.05 -4.95 15.43
C SER A 626 -17.22 -5.16 14.17
N TRP A 627 -17.31 -6.35 13.58
CA TRP A 627 -16.59 -6.71 12.36
C TRP A 627 -17.54 -6.81 11.17
N ARG A 628 -17.20 -6.12 10.08
CA ARG A 628 -17.73 -6.40 8.76
C ARG A 628 -16.84 -7.42 8.07
N LEU A 629 -17.43 -8.54 7.67
CA LEU A 629 -16.79 -9.59 6.90
C LEU A 629 -17.22 -9.46 5.44
N SER A 630 -16.26 -9.56 4.51
CA SER A 630 -16.53 -9.64 3.08
C SER A 630 -15.75 -10.78 2.44
N LEU A 631 -16.42 -11.50 1.54
CA LEU A 631 -15.87 -12.61 0.75
C LEU A 631 -16.35 -12.46 -0.69
N GLY A 632 -15.44 -12.09 -1.58
CA GLY A 632 -15.71 -12.05 -3.01
C GLY A 632 -15.71 -13.44 -3.64
N LEU A 633 -16.59 -13.64 -4.62
CA LEU A 633 -16.78 -14.90 -5.36
C LEU A 633 -16.98 -14.59 -6.83
N GLY A 634 -16.66 -15.53 -7.73
CA GLY A 634 -16.90 -15.34 -9.15
C GLY A 634 -16.36 -16.45 -10.03
N GLY A 635 -16.54 -16.26 -11.34
CA GLY A 635 -16.15 -17.21 -12.38
C GLY A 635 -15.95 -16.53 -13.72
N ALA A 636 -15.21 -17.21 -14.60
CA ALA A 636 -15.04 -16.79 -15.98
C ALA A 636 -16.32 -17.09 -16.75
N ILE A 637 -16.85 -16.08 -17.44
CA ILE A 637 -17.99 -16.20 -18.34
C ILE A 637 -17.46 -16.13 -19.76
N THR A 638 -17.77 -17.17 -20.53
CA THR A 638 -17.47 -17.28 -21.96
C THR A 638 -18.78 -17.36 -22.75
N ALA A 639 -18.68 -17.33 -24.09
CA ALA A 639 -19.84 -17.53 -24.96
C ALA A 639 -20.59 -18.85 -24.67
N ASP A 640 -19.86 -19.89 -24.27
CA ASP A 640 -20.39 -21.25 -24.01
C ASP A 640 -20.79 -21.48 -22.54
N SER A 641 -20.65 -20.49 -21.66
CA SER A 641 -21.01 -20.61 -20.25
C SER A 641 -22.50 -20.89 -20.05
N VAL A 642 -22.83 -21.83 -19.17
CA VAL A 642 -24.21 -22.17 -18.82
C VAL A 642 -24.58 -21.46 -17.51
N PRO A 643 -25.54 -20.51 -17.50
CA PRO A 643 -25.77 -19.66 -16.32
C PRO A 643 -26.06 -20.41 -15.01
N THR A 644 -26.68 -21.59 -15.09
CA THR A 644 -26.92 -22.43 -13.90
C THR A 644 -25.64 -23.06 -13.38
N GLU A 645 -24.77 -23.58 -14.26
CA GLU A 645 -23.51 -24.20 -13.86
C GLU A 645 -22.55 -23.17 -13.26
N GLU A 646 -22.48 -21.97 -13.84
CA GLU A 646 -21.62 -20.88 -13.34
C GLU A 646 -22.08 -20.39 -11.95
N TRP A 647 -23.39 -20.34 -11.70
CA TRP A 647 -23.92 -20.03 -10.36
C TRP A 647 -23.61 -21.13 -9.34
N ASP A 648 -23.74 -22.41 -9.74
CA ASP A 648 -23.37 -23.54 -8.89
C ASP A 648 -21.85 -23.57 -8.62
N GLU A 649 -21.03 -23.09 -9.57
CA GLU A 649 -19.59 -22.91 -9.39
C GLU A 649 -19.27 -21.81 -8.37
N VAL A 650 -19.95 -20.67 -8.40
CA VAL A 650 -19.84 -19.60 -7.39
C VAL A 650 -20.12 -20.16 -5.98
N ILE A 651 -21.21 -20.91 -5.82
CA ILE A 651 -21.53 -21.57 -4.56
C ILE A 651 -20.42 -22.56 -4.17
N THR A 652 -19.96 -23.37 -5.10
CA THR A 652 -18.93 -24.39 -4.84
C THR A 652 -17.60 -23.78 -4.40
N LYS A 653 -17.16 -22.69 -5.05
CA LYS A 653 -15.93 -21.95 -4.69
C LYS A 653 -16.02 -21.33 -3.29
N SER A 654 -17.21 -20.96 -2.83
CA SER A 654 -17.41 -20.40 -1.48
C SER A 654 -17.24 -21.43 -0.37
N ARG A 655 -17.52 -22.72 -0.64
CA ARG A 655 -17.64 -23.77 0.39
C ARG A 655 -16.38 -23.90 1.25
N GLY A 656 -15.20 -23.80 0.65
CA GLY A 656 -13.93 -23.96 1.38
C GLY A 656 -13.78 -22.94 2.51
N VAL A 657 -14.09 -21.67 2.24
CA VAL A 657 -14.05 -20.59 3.23
C VAL A 657 -15.23 -20.72 4.20
N LEU A 658 -16.46 -20.88 3.70
CA LEU A 658 -17.65 -20.94 4.55
C LEU A 658 -17.62 -22.12 5.52
N GLN A 659 -17.17 -23.31 5.08
CA GLN A 659 -17.03 -24.48 5.94
C GLN A 659 -16.00 -24.25 7.05
N ALA A 660 -14.88 -23.57 6.76
CA ALA A 660 -13.89 -23.21 7.78
C ALA A 660 -14.47 -22.28 8.87
N LEU A 661 -15.42 -21.44 8.49
CA LEU A 661 -16.14 -20.54 9.40
C LEU A 661 -17.36 -21.20 10.07
N GLY A 662 -17.70 -22.43 9.70
CA GLY A 662 -18.93 -23.09 10.12
C GLY A 662 -20.21 -22.45 9.55
N ALA A 663 -20.07 -21.61 8.51
CA ALA A 663 -21.16 -20.91 7.85
C ALA A 663 -21.68 -21.69 6.64
N GLN A 664 -22.82 -21.25 6.12
CA GLN A 664 -23.44 -21.78 4.90
C GLN A 664 -23.62 -20.66 3.88
N PHE A 665 -23.72 -21.03 2.60
CA PHE A 665 -24.11 -20.06 1.57
C PHE A 665 -25.56 -19.61 1.84
N PRO A 666 -25.89 -18.31 1.73
CA PRO A 666 -27.22 -17.81 2.00
C PRO A 666 -28.29 -18.55 1.19
N SER A 667 -29.41 -18.86 1.83
CA SER A 667 -30.51 -19.61 1.21
C SER A 667 -31.07 -18.87 0.00
N ARG A 668 -31.36 -19.62 -1.08
CA ARG A 668 -32.02 -19.15 -2.31
C ARG A 668 -33.35 -18.47 -1.98
N THR A 669 -33.37 -17.14 -1.85
CA THR A 669 -34.61 -16.35 -1.87
C THR A 669 -34.92 -15.87 -3.26
#